data_AF-A0A1Q8QPT0-F1
#
_entry.id   AF-A0A1Q8QPT0-F1
#
_cell.length_a   1.000
_cell.length_b   1.000
_cell.length_c   1.000
_cell.angle_alpha   90.00
_cell.angle_beta   90.00
_cell.angle_gamma   90.00
#
_symmetry.space_group_name_H-M   'P 1'
#
loop_
_entity.id
_entity.type
_entity.pdbx_description
1 polymer ?
#
loop_
_entity_poly.entity_id
_entity_poly.type
_entity_poly.pdbx_seq_one_letter_code
_entity_poly.pdbx_strand_id
1 'polypeptide(L)'
;MTATSQPESGIPPLPETNVSAHALDGVARTAASRLCFDAGDYELLRIVNDVLARRSSSSLKRLLAPYLHPHGIKEMAAPKGLRIAYAVIHLLGSLEAGMAGDRLTALRSLRDEVMAAAESGLEKNTARVLLQIMKELVRSRDTPRRQLELAHDFRSAVSGRPRVVRKLLAEYHLLEMPEEWNQIAFDDHVHDANTKGRKSPTHLIMDAWIKGIRRLTVIHYHFVRPETAAELLEAAAIMDMGVDIGIECLASHQGGHVKIVWTPRGFARPEDFSAFLKKPGMREFMREGFELSLRQQHYILSLLTAFNDRHRHTIRERYELPLEPLDPEEFLAFVGSGQASLLHLARFIHDALRPLLDARAGETMDQADPQGACPYLAERDSLDVEAILDDYLSPAANPEIAPPEAALPGETLPPRLTISPAELTERISALHFHNKLALCTAEMALPDVLLVLFACRGEITDCDAFNLRVFETGGGDGGETLGLLSIVNAGNVVALKRLLTRTADTAEAEGAGEVAAALRALRQDVAAIAGAYRQRPLSARIGTDSTGQSTRCHGMGLVVADSLPARTRKRLARRERHPGQSLRRAIPVGVTVTPRVSTLPDEFSSELSARFFRFLRGLPGLRLAGYRYVLDWVAQRFFKATPGTANIHTLGGIQQKASQRFLARAEALRRPLRLSWRYLSGTLKNALKIGLGFSVAAASFASINSWWVLAWLGPFIWFGITGVRNVIQAVLGCGGLRRSPLLTWKDYVSFDRLADSLLFTGFSVPLLDIVVRTLLLGQGLGVTTSSNPLLLFACMAVANGLYLASHNLLRGLPKSAAVGNLFRSVVSIPLAFGLNQGLAWLLAHGGIIDPELALEPFAAIVSKFASDCVAAVIEGLADRAKYVRMRLRDYREKFKQLYDTYSLLELLFPSDDVAKLLETPKEFITSIGSQKGDLDKIVIVNALDFLYFWMYQPRARTVLARAMRSMSSEERRMFLLSQYVLLREREISRLFIEGLVGRKFAPALSFYLSHARRYLDDLQELALRHPPAEPLTLQNSLLGRDVRLGGV
;
A
#
# COMPACT_ATOMS: atom_id res chain seq x y z
N MET A 1 -60.00 -4.17 -59.29
CA MET A 1 -60.68 -4.16 -57.97
C MET A 1 -59.68 -4.66 -56.94
N THR A 2 -59.28 -3.75 -56.05
CA THR A 2 -58.50 -3.90 -54.81
C THR A 2 -57.66 -5.17 -54.62
N ALA A 3 -56.36 -5.06 -54.90
CA ALA A 3 -55.34 -5.96 -54.37
C ALA A 3 -54.17 -5.13 -53.82
N THR A 4 -53.94 -5.34 -52.53
CA THR A 4 -52.90 -4.86 -51.63
C THR A 4 -51.47 -4.99 -52.18
N SER A 5 -50.71 -3.89 -52.16
CA SER A 5 -49.24 -3.91 -52.26
C SER A 5 -48.65 -3.74 -50.86
N GLN A 6 -47.86 -4.73 -50.45
CA GLN A 6 -47.05 -4.71 -49.23
C GLN A 6 -45.85 -3.76 -49.40
N PRO A 7 -45.49 -2.96 -48.40
CA PRO A 7 -44.15 -2.38 -48.30
C PRO A 7 -43.22 -3.31 -47.52
N GLU A 8 -41.94 -3.24 -47.90
CA GLU A 8 -40.79 -4.02 -47.44
C GLU A 8 -40.66 -4.13 -45.92
N SER A 9 -40.18 -5.29 -45.47
CA SER A 9 -39.83 -5.60 -44.09
C SER A 9 -38.70 -4.69 -43.59
N GLY A 10 -39.08 -3.63 -42.88
CA GLY A 10 -38.17 -2.83 -42.09
C GLY A 10 -37.48 -3.68 -41.02
N ILE A 11 -36.18 -3.45 -40.87
CA ILE A 11 -35.34 -3.97 -39.78
C ILE A 11 -36.07 -3.71 -38.45
N PRO A 12 -36.29 -4.73 -37.59
CA PRO A 12 -36.93 -4.51 -36.31
C PRO A 12 -36.10 -3.51 -35.49
N PRO A 13 -36.73 -2.57 -34.74
CA PRO A 13 -35.98 -1.70 -33.86
C PRO A 13 -35.15 -2.57 -32.91
N LEU A 14 -33.86 -2.29 -32.82
CA LEU A 14 -32.98 -2.88 -31.82
C LEU A 14 -33.70 -2.77 -30.47
N PRO A 15 -33.77 -3.86 -29.68
CA PRO A 15 -34.46 -3.80 -28.40
C PRO A 15 -33.79 -2.70 -27.58
N GLU A 16 -34.57 -1.68 -27.23
CA GLU A 16 -34.21 -0.76 -26.17
C GLU A 16 -33.94 -1.63 -24.95
N THR A 17 -32.65 -1.86 -24.69
CA THR A 17 -32.22 -2.59 -23.51
C THR A 17 -32.61 -1.72 -22.32
N ASN A 18 -33.76 -2.04 -21.72
CA ASN A 18 -34.14 -1.65 -20.37
C ASN A 18 -33.05 -2.14 -19.40
N VAL A 19 -31.95 -1.39 -19.30
CA VAL A 19 -30.83 -1.62 -18.36
C VAL A 19 -30.81 -0.46 -17.38
N SER A 20 -31.95 -0.23 -16.71
CA SER A 20 -32.04 0.72 -15.58
C SER A 20 -32.48 0.07 -14.27
N ALA A 21 -32.70 -1.24 -14.22
CA ALA A 21 -32.95 -1.98 -12.99
C ALA A 21 -31.68 -2.73 -12.53
N HIS A 22 -31.42 -2.79 -11.21
CA HIS A 22 -30.44 -3.69 -10.56
C HIS A 22 -29.08 -3.20 -10.02
N ALA A 23 -28.86 -1.92 -9.67
CA ALA A 23 -27.67 -1.57 -8.87
C ALA A 23 -27.89 -0.67 -7.65
N LEU A 24 -29.04 0.02 -7.56
CA LEU A 24 -29.33 0.98 -6.49
C LEU A 24 -30.64 0.71 -5.73
N ASP A 25 -31.40 -0.33 -6.08
CA ASP A 25 -32.76 -0.58 -5.55
C ASP A 25 -32.82 -0.92 -4.05
N GLY A 26 -31.67 -1.09 -3.38
CA GLY A 26 -31.60 -1.34 -1.93
C GLY A 26 -31.42 -0.10 -1.03
N VAL A 27 -31.17 1.10 -1.58
CA VAL A 27 -31.01 2.33 -0.77
C VAL A 27 -31.96 3.41 -1.28
N ALA A 28 -33.14 3.51 -0.67
CA ALA A 28 -34.04 4.62 -0.93
C ALA A 28 -33.29 5.96 -0.72
N ARG A 29 -33.27 6.83 -1.73
CA ARG A 29 -32.72 8.19 -1.66
C ARG A 29 -33.63 9.10 -0.81
N THR A 30 -33.80 8.74 0.46
CA THR A 30 -34.53 9.52 1.46
C THR A 30 -33.88 10.88 1.68
N ALA A 31 -34.62 11.86 2.17
CA ALA A 31 -34.08 13.19 2.49
C ALA A 31 -32.86 13.12 3.43
N ALA A 32 -32.90 12.22 4.42
CA ALA A 32 -31.79 11.97 5.34
C ALA A 32 -30.53 11.43 4.62
N SER A 33 -30.69 10.56 3.62
CA SER A 33 -29.56 10.04 2.83
C SER A 33 -28.88 11.12 1.99
N ARG A 34 -29.65 12.07 1.43
CA ARG A 34 -29.12 13.19 0.63
C ARG A 34 -28.34 14.21 1.48
N LEU A 35 -28.68 14.34 2.76
CA LEU A 35 -27.92 15.16 3.70
C LEU A 35 -26.59 14.50 4.09
N CYS A 36 -26.55 13.16 4.08
CA CYS A 36 -25.40 12.39 4.50
C CYS A 36 -24.37 12.16 3.36
N PHE A 37 -24.81 11.65 2.22
CA PHE A 37 -23.90 11.19 1.17
C PHE A 37 -23.89 12.13 -0.04
N ASP A 38 -22.74 12.27 -0.70
CA ASP A 38 -22.64 13.06 -1.92
C ASP A 38 -23.07 12.24 -3.14
N ALA A 39 -23.46 12.91 -4.23
CA ALA A 39 -23.74 12.24 -5.51
C ALA A 39 -22.59 11.34 -6.01
N GLY A 40 -21.34 11.73 -5.73
CA GLY A 40 -20.16 10.94 -6.08
C GLY A 40 -20.02 9.62 -5.30
N ASP A 41 -20.61 9.51 -4.10
CA ASP A 41 -20.62 8.25 -3.34
C ASP A 41 -21.51 7.21 -4.05
N TYR A 42 -22.67 7.65 -4.54
CA TYR A 42 -23.60 6.82 -5.31
C TYR A 42 -23.03 6.44 -6.69
N GLU A 43 -22.34 7.36 -7.38
CA GLU A 43 -21.71 7.06 -8.66
C GLU A 43 -20.60 6.01 -8.51
N LEU A 44 -19.76 6.15 -7.47
CA LEU A 44 -18.73 5.16 -7.15
C LEU A 44 -19.35 3.79 -6.87
N LEU A 45 -20.38 3.73 -6.00
CA LEU A 45 -21.03 2.47 -5.66
C LEU A 45 -21.67 1.81 -6.89
N ARG A 46 -22.34 2.58 -7.74
CA ARG A 46 -22.92 2.09 -9.00
C ARG A 46 -21.84 1.46 -9.89
N ILE A 47 -20.71 2.14 -10.07
CA ILE A 47 -19.59 1.61 -10.86
C ILE A 47 -19.05 0.33 -10.25
N VAL A 48 -18.91 0.27 -8.92
CA VAL A 48 -18.41 -0.95 -8.27
C VAL A 48 -19.35 -2.12 -8.53
N ASN A 49 -20.65 -1.93 -8.26
CA ASN A 49 -21.64 -2.98 -8.45
C ASN A 49 -21.78 -3.39 -9.93
N ASP A 50 -21.71 -2.43 -10.86
CA ASP A 50 -21.74 -2.70 -12.30
C ASP A 50 -20.55 -3.60 -12.73
N VAL A 51 -19.34 -3.33 -12.22
CA VAL A 51 -18.14 -4.10 -12.56
C VAL A 51 -18.18 -5.49 -11.90
N LEU A 52 -18.65 -5.59 -10.65
CA LEU A 52 -18.82 -6.89 -9.98
C LEU A 52 -19.91 -7.75 -10.63
N ALA A 53 -21.00 -7.14 -11.11
CA ALA A 53 -22.07 -7.85 -11.81
C ALA A 53 -21.66 -8.30 -13.22
N ARG A 54 -20.83 -7.51 -13.91
CA ARG A 54 -20.35 -7.81 -15.27
C ARG A 54 -18.95 -8.41 -15.19
N ARG A 55 -18.86 -9.73 -15.00
CA ARG A 55 -17.60 -10.52 -14.94
C ARG A 55 -16.60 -10.28 -16.09
N SER A 56 -16.98 -9.59 -17.16
CA SER A 56 -16.03 -8.92 -18.05
C SER A 56 -16.69 -7.72 -18.75
N SER A 57 -16.11 -6.53 -18.64
CA SER A 57 -16.44 -5.43 -19.57
C SER A 57 -15.17 -4.96 -20.26
N SER A 58 -15.05 -5.29 -21.56
CA SER A 58 -13.87 -4.98 -22.38
C SER A 58 -13.60 -3.47 -22.48
N SER A 59 -14.65 -2.63 -22.41
CA SER A 59 -14.54 -1.18 -22.54
C SER A 59 -13.87 -0.49 -21.34
N LEU A 60 -13.89 -1.13 -20.18
CA LEU A 60 -13.31 -0.58 -18.95
C LEU A 60 -11.87 -1.05 -18.76
N LYS A 61 -11.52 -2.29 -19.16
CA LYS A 61 -10.13 -2.82 -19.12
C LYS A 61 -9.15 -1.87 -19.82
N ARG A 62 -9.62 -1.20 -20.88
CA ARG A 62 -8.84 -0.25 -21.67
C ARG A 62 -8.60 1.11 -20.98
N LEU A 63 -9.39 1.49 -19.97
CA LEU A 63 -9.16 2.73 -19.18
C LEU A 63 -7.90 2.62 -18.30
N LEU A 64 -7.49 1.39 -17.97
CA LEU A 64 -6.22 1.06 -17.32
C LEU A 64 -5.24 0.46 -18.31
N ALA A 65 -5.31 0.87 -19.59
CA ALA A 65 -4.35 0.44 -20.58
C ALA A 65 -2.95 0.57 -19.95
N PRO A 66 -2.13 -0.49 -20.02
CA PRO A 66 -0.74 -0.42 -19.60
C PRO A 66 -0.13 0.84 -20.22
N TYR A 67 0.83 1.46 -19.54
CA TYR A 67 1.59 2.61 -20.06
C TYR A 67 0.93 3.99 -19.94
N LEU A 68 -0.36 4.15 -19.61
CA LEU A 68 -0.98 5.46 -19.33
C LEU A 68 -0.66 5.97 -17.91
N HIS A 69 -0.12 7.18 -17.79
CA HIS A 69 0.25 7.76 -16.49
C HIS A 69 -0.99 8.14 -15.65
N PRO A 70 -1.02 7.88 -14.32
CA PRO A 70 -2.10 8.30 -13.43
C PRO A 70 -2.51 9.77 -13.51
N HIS A 71 -1.54 10.67 -13.68
CA HIS A 71 -1.73 12.13 -13.91
C HIS A 71 -1.72 12.53 -15.40
N GLY A 72 -1.89 11.56 -16.29
CA GLY A 72 -1.83 11.70 -17.75
C GLY A 72 -3.19 11.97 -18.40
N ILE A 73 -3.30 11.75 -19.72
CA ILE A 73 -4.48 12.14 -20.49
C ILE A 73 -5.80 11.48 -20.00
N LYS A 74 -5.71 10.33 -19.33
CA LYS A 74 -6.87 9.64 -18.74
C LYS A 74 -7.58 10.42 -17.63
N GLU A 75 -6.95 11.46 -17.06
CA GLU A 75 -7.63 12.37 -16.13
C GLU A 75 -8.84 13.08 -16.77
N MET A 76 -8.82 13.27 -18.09
CA MET A 76 -9.92 13.89 -18.83
C MET A 76 -11.14 12.97 -18.97
N ALA A 77 -10.96 11.65 -18.84
CA ALA A 77 -12.02 10.67 -19.02
C ALA A 77 -12.70 10.28 -17.70
N ALA A 78 -11.94 10.22 -16.61
CA ALA A 78 -12.47 9.84 -15.30
C ALA A 78 -11.72 10.54 -14.15
N PRO A 79 -12.42 10.96 -13.08
CA PRO A 79 -11.78 11.52 -11.90
C PRO A 79 -10.97 10.46 -11.14
N LYS A 80 -9.96 10.93 -10.42
CA LYS A 80 -8.97 10.13 -9.70
C LYS A 80 -9.55 9.02 -8.83
N GLY A 81 -10.53 9.35 -7.99
CA GLY A 81 -11.18 8.36 -7.12
C GLY A 81 -11.83 7.21 -7.89
N LEU A 82 -12.44 7.50 -9.05
CA LEU A 82 -13.06 6.46 -9.89
C LEU A 82 -12.01 5.59 -10.59
N ARG A 83 -10.88 6.16 -11.03
CA ARG A 83 -9.77 5.39 -11.63
C ARG A 83 -9.17 4.41 -10.64
N ILE A 84 -8.88 4.87 -9.42
CA ILE A 84 -8.36 4.01 -8.35
C ILE A 84 -9.36 2.90 -8.03
N ALA A 85 -10.64 3.24 -7.85
CA ALA A 85 -11.66 2.24 -7.57
C ALA A 85 -11.74 1.19 -8.68
N TYR A 86 -11.71 1.63 -9.93
CA TYR A 86 -11.71 0.74 -11.07
C TYR A 86 -10.48 -0.20 -11.09
N ALA A 87 -9.29 0.33 -10.82
CA ALA A 87 -8.06 -0.46 -10.74
C ALA A 87 -8.11 -1.54 -9.66
N VAL A 88 -8.67 -1.21 -8.50
CA VAL A 88 -8.80 -2.20 -7.42
C VAL A 88 -9.78 -3.30 -7.81
N ILE A 89 -10.93 -2.95 -8.37
CA ILE A 89 -11.95 -3.95 -8.72
C ILE A 89 -11.48 -4.82 -9.88
N HIS A 90 -10.79 -4.23 -10.87
CA HIS A 90 -10.16 -4.99 -11.94
C HIS A 90 -9.16 -6.00 -11.38
N LEU A 91 -8.32 -5.59 -10.42
CA LEU A 91 -7.43 -6.53 -9.74
C LEU A 91 -8.23 -7.60 -9.00
N LEU A 92 -9.19 -7.25 -8.13
CA LEU A 92 -9.96 -8.21 -7.35
C LEU A 92 -10.68 -9.23 -8.25
N GLY A 93 -11.29 -8.79 -9.35
CA GLY A 93 -11.89 -9.70 -10.34
C GLY A 93 -10.87 -10.59 -11.05
N SER A 94 -9.69 -10.05 -11.39
CA SER A 94 -8.61 -10.87 -11.97
C SER A 94 -8.02 -11.88 -10.98
N LEU A 95 -8.05 -11.59 -9.67
CA LEU A 95 -7.58 -12.52 -8.64
C LEU A 95 -8.52 -13.72 -8.48
N GLU A 96 -9.80 -13.58 -8.81
CA GLU A 96 -10.81 -14.64 -8.73
C GLU A 96 -10.84 -15.55 -9.97
N ALA A 97 -10.63 -14.99 -11.18
CA ALA A 97 -10.83 -15.74 -12.44
C ALA A 97 -9.78 -15.47 -13.54
N GLY A 98 -8.82 -14.57 -13.33
CA GLY A 98 -7.83 -14.18 -14.34
C GLY A 98 -6.58 -15.05 -14.33
N MET A 99 -5.89 -15.14 -15.47
CA MET A 99 -4.58 -15.80 -15.59
C MET A 99 -3.47 -14.99 -14.91
N ALA A 100 -2.31 -15.60 -14.63
CA ALA A 100 -1.20 -14.93 -13.95
C ALA A 100 -0.78 -13.59 -14.61
N GLY A 101 -0.68 -13.55 -15.95
CA GLY A 101 -0.35 -12.32 -16.68
C GLY A 101 -1.38 -11.19 -16.51
N ASP A 102 -2.67 -11.53 -16.51
CA ASP A 102 -3.75 -10.56 -16.27
C ASP A 102 -3.69 -10.00 -14.84
N ARG A 103 -3.42 -10.87 -13.86
CA ARG A 103 -3.26 -10.49 -12.45
C ARG A 103 -2.09 -9.53 -12.24
N LEU A 104 -0.93 -9.83 -12.82
CA LEU A 104 0.27 -8.98 -12.74
C LEU A 104 0.06 -7.62 -13.41
N THR A 105 -0.59 -7.60 -14.57
CA THR A 105 -0.93 -6.37 -15.28
C THR A 105 -1.90 -5.52 -14.44
N ALA A 106 -2.93 -6.14 -13.87
CA ALA A 106 -3.86 -5.45 -12.98
C ALA A 106 -3.17 -4.90 -11.72
N LEU A 107 -2.21 -5.64 -11.15
CA LEU A 107 -1.45 -5.22 -9.97
C LEU A 107 -0.55 -4.02 -10.29
N ARG A 108 0.12 -4.00 -11.45
CA ARG A 108 0.92 -2.84 -11.94
C ARG A 108 0.05 -1.60 -12.04
N SER A 109 -1.05 -1.69 -12.79
CA SER A 109 -1.98 -0.56 -12.97
C SER A 109 -2.54 -0.04 -11.65
N LEU A 110 -2.87 -0.95 -10.72
CA LEU A 110 -3.31 -0.59 -9.39
C LEU A 110 -2.25 0.16 -8.60
N ARG A 111 -1.03 -0.39 -8.54
CA ARG A 111 0.08 0.22 -7.81
C ARG A 111 0.30 1.65 -8.29
N ASP A 112 0.35 1.86 -9.60
CA ASP A 112 0.64 3.17 -10.18
C ASP A 112 -0.46 4.19 -9.82
N GLU A 113 -1.74 3.82 -9.95
CA GLU A 113 -2.87 4.69 -9.57
C GLU A 113 -2.87 5.05 -8.09
N VAL A 114 -2.62 4.06 -7.22
CA VAL A 114 -2.70 4.23 -5.78
C VAL A 114 -1.47 4.97 -5.24
N MET A 115 -0.28 4.72 -5.78
CA MET A 115 0.95 5.40 -5.36
C MET A 115 1.02 6.85 -5.86
N ALA A 116 0.28 7.18 -6.93
CA ALA A 116 0.03 8.56 -7.35
C ALA A 116 -1.15 9.20 -6.59
N ALA A 117 -1.84 8.46 -5.70
CA ALA A 117 -3.12 8.90 -5.14
C ALA A 117 -3.03 10.08 -4.16
N ALA A 118 -2.13 10.00 -3.18
CA ALA A 118 -2.06 11.00 -2.13
C ALA A 118 -1.27 12.22 -2.60
N GLU A 119 -1.77 13.40 -2.26
CA GLU A 119 -1.05 14.65 -2.50
C GLU A 119 -0.23 15.12 -1.28
N SER A 120 -0.13 14.28 -0.25
CA SER A 120 0.40 14.61 1.06
C SER A 120 1.35 13.52 1.55
N GLY A 121 2.20 13.83 2.53
CA GLY A 121 3.27 12.95 3.02
C GLY A 121 2.81 11.72 3.83
N LEU A 122 1.72 11.06 3.43
CA LEU A 122 1.30 9.71 3.86
C LEU A 122 0.89 8.86 2.65
N GLU A 123 1.66 8.89 1.56
CA GLU A 123 1.32 8.23 0.28
C GLU A 123 1.07 6.73 0.45
N LYS A 124 2.02 6.01 1.05
CA LYS A 124 1.95 4.54 1.21
C LYS A 124 0.88 4.15 2.20
N ASN A 125 0.72 4.88 3.30
CA ASN A 125 -0.37 4.60 4.25
C ASN A 125 -1.76 4.89 3.66
N THR A 126 -1.91 5.95 2.86
CA THR A 126 -3.17 6.25 2.16
C THR A 126 -3.53 5.12 1.21
N ALA A 127 -2.54 4.66 0.44
CA ALA A 127 -2.68 3.55 -0.48
C ALA A 127 -3.24 2.28 0.21
N ARG A 128 -2.61 1.88 1.32
CA ARG A 128 -3.03 0.71 2.11
C ARG A 128 -4.46 0.83 2.61
N VAL A 129 -4.87 2.02 3.06
CA VAL A 129 -6.25 2.30 3.49
C VAL A 129 -7.23 2.17 2.34
N LEU A 130 -6.94 2.74 1.18
CA LEU A 130 -7.82 2.67 0.00
C LEU A 130 -8.06 1.22 -0.45
N LEU A 131 -7.00 0.41 -0.49
CA LEU A 131 -7.11 -1.02 -0.81
C LEU A 131 -7.95 -1.77 0.22
N GLN A 132 -7.73 -1.50 1.51
CA GLN A 132 -8.49 -2.15 2.58
C GLN A 132 -9.97 -1.78 2.54
N ILE A 133 -10.32 -0.50 2.32
CA ILE A 133 -11.72 -0.07 2.19
C ILE A 133 -12.39 -0.77 1.01
N MET A 134 -11.72 -0.86 -0.14
CA MET A 134 -12.31 -1.50 -1.32
C MET A 134 -12.53 -3.00 -1.11
N LYS A 135 -11.60 -3.69 -0.43
CA LYS A 135 -11.82 -5.10 -0.03
C LYS A 135 -13.06 -5.26 0.84
N GLU A 136 -13.27 -4.36 1.81
CA GLU A 136 -14.48 -4.38 2.64
C GLU A 136 -15.73 -4.01 1.85
N LEU A 137 -15.62 -3.15 0.84
CA LEU A 137 -16.74 -2.75 -0.02
C LEU A 137 -17.23 -3.93 -0.88
N VAL A 138 -16.30 -4.73 -1.42
CA VAL A 138 -16.61 -5.99 -2.14
C VAL A 138 -17.20 -7.03 -1.18
N ARG A 139 -16.66 -7.17 0.04
CA ARG A 139 -17.19 -8.09 1.06
C ARG A 139 -18.58 -7.73 1.56
N SER A 140 -18.94 -6.45 1.54
CA SER A 140 -20.20 -5.93 2.10
C SER A 140 -21.34 -5.86 1.07
N ARG A 141 -21.27 -6.62 -0.03
CA ARG A 141 -22.24 -6.57 -1.16
C ARG A 141 -23.70 -6.70 -0.72
N ASP A 142 -23.96 -7.56 0.25
CA ASP A 142 -25.31 -7.83 0.75
C ASP A 142 -25.83 -6.73 1.71
N THR A 143 -25.03 -5.70 1.97
CA THR A 143 -25.35 -4.60 2.89
C THR A 143 -25.19 -3.23 2.20
N PRO A 144 -26.14 -2.81 1.35
CA PRO A 144 -26.01 -1.62 0.51
C PRO A 144 -25.68 -0.34 1.29
N ARG A 145 -26.24 -0.17 2.49
CA ARG A 145 -25.92 0.95 3.37
C ARG A 145 -24.45 0.98 3.76
N ARG A 146 -23.90 -0.16 4.18
CA ARG A 146 -22.49 -0.26 4.58
C ARG A 146 -21.58 0.02 3.38
N GLN A 147 -21.95 -0.44 2.19
CA GLN A 147 -21.21 -0.10 0.98
C GLN A 147 -21.20 1.41 0.70
N LEU A 148 -22.30 2.12 0.97
CA LEU A 148 -22.35 3.58 0.79
C LEU A 148 -21.47 4.33 1.81
N GLU A 149 -21.46 3.88 3.08
CA GLU A 149 -20.54 4.40 4.10
C GLU A 149 -19.07 4.18 3.69
N LEU A 150 -18.75 2.98 3.17
CA LEU A 150 -17.42 2.64 2.67
C LEU A 150 -17.03 3.46 1.43
N ALA A 151 -17.97 3.74 0.52
CA ALA A 151 -17.75 4.59 -0.64
C ALA A 151 -17.40 6.04 -0.21
N HIS A 152 -18.10 6.56 0.81
CA HIS A 152 -17.80 7.86 1.39
C HIS A 152 -16.42 7.92 2.06
N ASP A 153 -16.09 6.89 2.85
CA ASP A 153 -14.78 6.77 3.48
C ASP A 153 -13.66 6.66 2.43
N PHE A 154 -13.89 5.92 1.34
CA PHE A 154 -12.97 5.81 0.22
C PHE A 154 -12.71 7.19 -0.40
N ARG A 155 -13.76 7.92 -0.80
CA ARG A 155 -13.62 9.28 -1.38
C ARG A 155 -12.93 10.25 -0.41
N SER A 156 -13.21 10.15 0.88
CA SER A 156 -12.55 10.95 1.91
C SER A 156 -11.05 10.64 2.04
N ALA A 157 -10.68 9.37 1.91
CA ALA A 157 -9.30 8.89 2.01
C ALA A 157 -8.44 9.23 0.78
N VAL A 158 -9.02 9.33 -0.43
CA VAL A 158 -8.29 9.62 -1.68
C VAL A 158 -7.42 10.88 -1.57
N SER A 159 -7.86 11.89 -0.82
CA SER A 159 -7.11 13.13 -0.59
C SER A 159 -5.80 12.94 0.20
N GLY A 160 -5.61 11.79 0.87
CA GLY A 160 -4.43 11.48 1.66
C GLY A 160 -4.26 12.31 2.93
N ARG A 161 -5.34 12.89 3.47
CA ARG A 161 -5.27 13.73 4.69
C ARG A 161 -4.83 12.93 5.90
N PRO A 162 -3.75 13.36 6.61
CA PRO A 162 -3.19 12.53 7.67
C PRO A 162 -4.14 12.18 8.81
N ARG A 163 -5.08 13.06 9.17
CA ARG A 163 -6.09 12.78 10.19
C ARG A 163 -7.05 11.67 9.77
N VAL A 164 -7.56 11.76 8.54
CA VAL A 164 -8.52 10.81 7.98
C VAL A 164 -7.85 9.46 7.80
N VAL A 165 -6.68 9.44 7.17
CA VAL A 165 -5.90 8.22 6.93
C VAL A 165 -5.55 7.52 8.24
N ARG A 166 -5.04 8.23 9.26
CA ARG A 166 -4.72 7.63 10.56
C ARG A 166 -5.95 7.09 11.30
N LYS A 167 -7.09 7.79 11.22
CA LYS A 167 -8.34 7.31 11.79
C LYS A 167 -8.78 6.00 11.11
N LEU A 168 -8.71 5.94 9.79
CA LEU A 168 -9.08 4.75 9.02
C LEU A 168 -8.09 3.60 9.23
N LEU A 169 -6.77 3.86 9.29
CA LEU A 169 -5.77 2.88 9.71
C LEU A 169 -6.15 2.29 11.08
N ALA A 170 -6.56 3.15 12.02
CA ALA A 170 -6.94 2.72 13.35
C ALA A 170 -8.20 1.85 13.37
N GLU A 171 -9.21 2.20 12.57
CA GLU A 171 -10.47 1.49 12.40
C GLU A 171 -10.26 0.12 11.75
N TYR A 172 -9.45 0.03 10.70
CA TYR A 172 -9.11 -1.23 10.04
C TYR A 172 -7.95 -1.99 10.71
N HIS A 173 -7.59 -1.60 11.94
CA HIS A 173 -6.51 -2.20 12.72
C HIS A 173 -5.13 -2.26 12.03
N LEU A 174 -4.91 -1.43 11.00
CA LEU A 174 -3.62 -1.27 10.33
C LEU A 174 -2.69 -0.36 11.15
N LEU A 175 -1.41 -0.74 11.24
CA LEU A 175 -0.40 0.10 11.86
C LEU A 175 0.07 1.17 10.87
N GLU A 176 0.29 2.40 11.35
CA GLU A 176 0.96 3.45 10.56
C GLU A 176 2.43 3.07 10.39
N MET A 177 2.82 2.80 9.15
CA MET A 177 4.20 2.49 8.74
C MET A 177 4.96 3.80 8.42
N PRO A 178 6.29 3.84 8.50
CA PRO A 178 7.06 4.98 8.01
C PRO A 178 6.91 5.13 6.49
N GLU A 179 6.87 6.36 5.98
CA GLU A 179 6.72 6.63 4.54
C GLU A 179 8.02 6.39 3.76
N GLU A 180 9.15 6.55 4.44
CA GLU A 180 10.47 6.10 4.00
C GLU A 180 10.49 4.58 3.74
N TRP A 181 9.52 3.84 4.30
CA TRP A 181 9.34 2.40 4.13
C TRP A 181 10.54 1.57 4.57
N ASN A 182 11.20 2.04 5.62
CA ASN A 182 12.39 1.46 6.23
C ASN A 182 12.08 0.54 7.44
N GLN A 183 10.80 0.26 7.72
CA GLN A 183 10.43 -0.61 8.83
C GLN A 183 10.92 -2.04 8.64
N ILE A 184 11.22 -2.71 9.75
CA ILE A 184 11.46 -4.15 9.79
C ILE A 184 10.11 -4.83 10.02
N ALA A 185 9.47 -5.22 8.92
CA ALA A 185 8.24 -5.99 8.91
C ALA A 185 8.40 -7.17 7.95
N PHE A 186 8.21 -8.38 8.46
CA PHE A 186 8.55 -9.60 7.75
C PHE A 186 7.67 -10.79 8.14
N ASP A 187 7.78 -11.86 7.37
CA ASP A 187 7.27 -13.18 7.73
C ASP A 187 8.11 -14.24 7.00
N ASP A 188 8.83 -15.08 7.74
CA ASP A 188 9.78 -16.04 7.16
C ASP A 188 9.14 -17.40 6.81
N HIS A 189 7.84 -17.59 7.04
CA HIS A 189 7.14 -18.84 6.73
C HIS A 189 5.66 -18.59 6.42
N VAL A 190 5.31 -18.51 5.13
CA VAL A 190 3.93 -18.32 4.65
C VAL A 190 3.63 -19.20 3.44
N HIS A 191 2.35 -19.51 3.22
CA HIS A 191 1.88 -20.34 2.12
C HIS A 191 0.94 -19.60 1.16
N ASP A 192 1.06 -19.90 -0.13
CA ASP A 192 0.18 -19.45 -1.20
C ASP A 192 -0.80 -20.57 -1.63
N ALA A 193 -1.63 -20.30 -2.64
CA ALA A 193 -2.58 -21.26 -3.21
C ALA A 193 -1.93 -22.49 -3.84
N ASN A 194 -0.62 -22.46 -4.13
CA ASN A 194 0.08 -23.60 -4.71
C ASN A 194 0.49 -24.63 -3.66
N THR A 195 0.35 -24.33 -2.36
CA THR A 195 0.61 -25.26 -1.25
C THR A 195 -0.62 -25.44 -0.36
N LYS A 196 -0.66 -24.88 0.87
CA LYS A 196 -1.82 -24.95 1.79
C LYS A 196 -2.52 -23.60 1.98
N GLY A 197 -1.99 -22.54 1.37
CA GLY A 197 -2.64 -21.23 1.33
C GLY A 197 -3.86 -21.25 0.41
N ARG A 198 -4.62 -20.15 0.36
CA ARG A 198 -5.78 -20.01 -0.54
C ARG A 198 -5.63 -18.92 -1.59
N LYS A 199 -4.58 -18.12 -1.48
CA LYS A 199 -4.40 -16.89 -2.26
C LYS A 199 -3.37 -17.14 -3.33
N SER A 200 -3.67 -16.77 -4.56
CA SER A 200 -2.66 -16.75 -5.63
C SER A 200 -1.44 -15.92 -5.21
N PRO A 201 -0.25 -16.17 -5.78
CA PRO A 201 0.95 -15.40 -5.48
C PRO A 201 0.72 -13.89 -5.52
N THR A 202 0.07 -13.39 -6.58
CA THR A 202 -0.28 -11.97 -6.72
C THR A 202 -1.16 -11.45 -5.58
N HIS A 203 -2.19 -12.20 -5.19
CA HIS A 203 -3.08 -11.83 -4.08
C HIS A 203 -2.32 -11.84 -2.74
N LEU A 204 -1.47 -12.85 -2.51
CA LEU A 204 -0.67 -12.94 -1.29
C LEU A 204 0.23 -11.71 -1.11
N ILE A 205 0.95 -11.31 -2.16
CA ILE A 205 1.82 -10.12 -2.14
C ILE A 205 1.02 -8.84 -1.87
N MET A 206 -0.10 -8.64 -2.56
CA MET A 206 -0.97 -7.49 -2.31
C MET A 206 -1.41 -7.43 -0.82
N ASP A 207 -1.85 -8.56 -0.27
CA ASP A 207 -2.31 -8.64 1.12
C ASP A 207 -1.19 -8.46 2.15
N ALA A 208 0.03 -8.86 1.80
CA ALA A 208 1.20 -8.67 2.64
C ALA A 208 1.62 -7.19 2.65
N TRP A 209 1.62 -6.55 1.47
CA TRP A 209 1.89 -5.12 1.33
C TRP A 209 0.88 -4.25 2.07
N ILE A 210 -0.43 -4.57 2.00
CA ILE A 210 -1.48 -3.87 2.77
C ILE A 210 -1.19 -3.92 4.28
N LYS A 211 -0.67 -5.04 4.79
CA LYS A 211 -0.28 -5.15 6.22
C LYS A 211 0.99 -4.36 6.55
N GLY A 212 1.76 -3.95 5.54
CA GLY A 212 3.02 -3.23 5.69
C GLY A 212 4.24 -4.14 5.80
N ILE A 213 4.11 -5.42 5.42
CA ILE A 213 5.21 -6.38 5.34
C ILE A 213 6.13 -5.95 4.20
N ARG A 214 7.45 -5.98 4.45
CA ARG A 214 8.49 -5.64 3.47
C ARG A 214 9.23 -6.87 2.96
N ARG A 215 9.34 -7.92 3.78
CA ARG A 215 10.02 -9.17 3.41
C ARG A 215 9.14 -10.39 3.68
N LEU A 216 9.05 -11.30 2.72
CA LEU A 216 8.24 -12.51 2.84
C LEU A 216 9.03 -13.72 2.35
N THR A 217 8.99 -14.84 3.07
CA THR A 217 9.42 -16.13 2.52
C THR A 217 8.19 -16.99 2.28
N VAL A 218 7.98 -17.42 1.03
CA VAL A 218 6.86 -18.30 0.65
C VAL A 218 7.37 -19.71 0.50
N ILE A 219 6.77 -20.65 1.23
CA ILE A 219 7.19 -22.05 1.30
C ILE A 219 6.37 -22.91 0.34
N HIS A 220 7.08 -23.63 -0.53
CA HIS A 220 6.58 -24.62 -1.47
C HIS A 220 6.99 -26.03 -1.03
N TYR A 221 6.08 -27.00 -1.06
CA TYR A 221 6.42 -28.37 -0.68
C TYR A 221 7.06 -29.11 -1.84
N HIS A 222 8.27 -29.61 -1.60
CA HIS A 222 9.10 -30.46 -2.45
C HIS A 222 9.53 -29.93 -3.82
N PHE A 223 8.72 -29.11 -4.50
CA PHE A 223 9.00 -28.51 -5.80
C PHE A 223 8.28 -27.17 -5.97
N VAL A 224 8.73 -26.36 -6.93
CA VAL A 224 8.06 -25.13 -7.36
C VAL A 224 7.94 -25.10 -8.87
N ARG A 225 6.77 -24.74 -9.40
CA ARG A 225 6.57 -24.58 -10.84
C ARG A 225 7.22 -23.26 -11.31
N PRO A 226 7.88 -23.23 -12.49
CA PRO A 226 8.51 -22.01 -13.01
C PRO A 226 7.53 -20.84 -13.14
N GLU A 227 6.27 -21.10 -13.50
CA GLU A 227 5.22 -20.09 -13.68
C GLU A 227 4.81 -19.49 -12.34
N THR A 228 4.68 -20.32 -11.29
CA THR A 228 4.40 -19.89 -9.92
C THR A 228 5.51 -19.02 -9.37
N ALA A 229 6.76 -19.44 -9.55
CA ALA A 229 7.93 -18.67 -9.13
C ALA A 229 8.00 -17.31 -9.86
N ALA A 230 7.79 -17.30 -11.17
CA ALA A 230 7.77 -16.07 -11.97
C ALA A 230 6.67 -15.11 -11.49
N GLU A 231 5.43 -15.59 -11.30
CA GLU A 231 4.33 -14.76 -10.81
C GLU A 231 4.66 -14.15 -9.43
N LEU A 232 5.17 -14.95 -8.51
CA LEU A 232 5.49 -14.50 -7.16
C LEU A 232 6.58 -13.42 -7.16
N LEU A 233 7.68 -13.65 -7.88
CA LEU A 233 8.81 -12.73 -7.96
C LEU A 233 8.44 -11.44 -8.72
N GLU A 234 7.66 -11.54 -9.79
CA GLU A 234 7.16 -10.36 -10.52
C GLU A 234 6.19 -9.55 -9.66
N ALA A 235 5.24 -10.18 -8.96
CA ALA A 235 4.32 -9.49 -8.06
C ALA A 235 5.07 -8.75 -6.94
N ALA A 236 6.10 -9.38 -6.38
CA ALA A 236 6.98 -8.79 -5.37
C ALA A 236 7.73 -7.57 -5.91
N ALA A 237 8.33 -7.69 -7.10
CA ALA A 237 9.02 -6.60 -7.77
C ALA A 237 8.09 -5.43 -8.09
N ILE A 238 6.84 -5.70 -8.48
CA ILE A 238 5.82 -4.66 -8.68
C ILE A 238 5.60 -3.91 -7.36
N MET A 239 5.39 -4.60 -6.24
CA MET A 239 5.03 -3.95 -4.96
C MET A 239 6.24 -3.45 -4.14
N ASP A 240 7.47 -3.51 -4.68
CA ASP A 240 8.71 -3.18 -3.98
C ASP A 240 8.86 -3.96 -2.65
N MET A 241 8.61 -5.27 -2.73
CA MET A 241 8.74 -6.21 -1.62
C MET A 241 9.86 -7.21 -1.87
N GLY A 242 10.63 -7.53 -0.83
CA GLY A 242 11.60 -8.61 -0.88
C GLY A 242 10.90 -9.95 -0.68
N VAL A 243 11.03 -10.88 -1.64
CA VAL A 243 10.42 -12.19 -1.54
C VAL A 243 11.44 -13.29 -1.79
N ASP A 244 11.39 -14.30 -0.93
CA ASP A 244 12.24 -15.48 -0.97
C ASP A 244 11.37 -16.71 -1.22
N ILE A 245 11.78 -17.58 -2.14
CA ILE A 245 11.11 -18.86 -2.39
C ILE A 245 11.82 -19.94 -1.57
N GLY A 246 11.11 -20.53 -0.61
CA GLY A 246 11.57 -21.68 0.16
C GLY A 246 10.99 -22.97 -0.41
N ILE A 247 11.80 -24.01 -0.53
CA ILE A 247 11.39 -25.36 -0.95
C ILE A 247 11.60 -26.29 0.23
N GLU A 248 10.51 -26.79 0.80
CA GLU A 248 10.54 -27.73 1.91
C GLU A 248 10.91 -29.13 1.40
N CYS A 249 12.02 -29.65 1.90
CA CYS A 249 12.56 -30.95 1.57
C CYS A 249 12.54 -31.84 2.82
N LEU A 250 12.18 -33.11 2.62
CA LEU A 250 12.27 -34.13 3.66
C LEU A 250 13.62 -34.84 3.56
N ALA A 251 14.14 -35.26 4.71
CA ALA A 251 15.29 -36.14 4.82
C ALA A 251 15.03 -37.20 5.90
N SER A 252 15.48 -38.43 5.68
CA SER A 252 15.29 -39.55 6.62
C SER A 252 16.16 -39.39 7.86
N HIS A 253 15.57 -39.51 9.05
CA HIS A 253 16.27 -39.40 10.32
C HIS A 253 15.59 -40.26 11.40
N GLN A 254 16.34 -41.16 12.05
CA GLN A 254 15.89 -41.96 13.21
C GLN A 254 14.53 -42.67 13.01
N GLY A 255 14.30 -43.25 11.82
CA GLY A 255 13.05 -43.95 11.51
C GLY A 255 11.87 -43.04 11.11
N GLY A 256 12.07 -41.72 11.08
CA GLY A 256 11.12 -40.73 10.56
C GLY A 256 11.77 -39.77 9.56
N HIS A 257 11.20 -38.57 9.44
CA HIS A 257 11.67 -37.54 8.52
C HIS A 257 11.78 -36.17 9.18
N VAL A 258 12.82 -35.44 8.83
CA VAL A 258 13.02 -34.04 9.23
C VAL A 258 12.83 -33.10 8.05
N LYS A 259 12.34 -31.89 8.32
CA LYS A 259 12.09 -30.87 7.31
C LYS A 259 13.25 -29.88 7.23
N ILE A 260 13.79 -29.71 6.03
CA ILE A 260 14.78 -28.70 5.68
C ILE A 260 14.21 -27.82 4.58
N VAL A 261 14.07 -26.52 4.86
CA VAL A 261 13.65 -25.51 3.89
C VAL A 261 14.87 -24.97 3.16
N TRP A 262 14.97 -25.26 1.88
CA TRP A 262 15.98 -24.71 0.99
C TRP A 262 15.52 -23.41 0.36
N THR A 263 16.32 -22.35 0.48
CA THR A 263 16.09 -21.06 -0.17
C THR A 263 17.31 -20.69 -1.03
N PRO A 264 17.25 -20.88 -2.36
CA PRO A 264 18.35 -20.50 -3.24
C PRO A 264 18.43 -18.96 -3.36
N ARG A 265 19.66 -18.42 -3.38
CA ARG A 265 19.94 -16.97 -3.30
C ARG A 265 20.81 -16.49 -4.45
N GLY A 266 20.96 -15.17 -4.59
CA GLY A 266 21.88 -14.57 -5.56
C GLY A 266 21.28 -14.27 -6.93
N PHE A 267 19.95 -14.26 -7.04
CA PHE A 267 19.24 -13.85 -8.25
C PHE A 267 18.86 -12.37 -8.14
N ALA A 268 19.23 -11.58 -9.14
CA ALA A 268 18.94 -10.15 -9.17
C ALA A 268 17.58 -9.88 -9.82
N ARG A 269 17.20 -10.68 -10.83
CA ARG A 269 15.94 -10.53 -11.56
C ARG A 269 15.11 -11.82 -11.53
N PRO A 270 13.77 -11.73 -11.63
CA PRO A 270 12.89 -12.90 -11.71
C PRO A 270 13.29 -13.88 -12.83
N GLU A 271 13.74 -13.36 -13.98
CA GLU A 271 14.11 -14.15 -15.15
C GLU A 271 15.33 -15.06 -14.87
N ASP A 272 16.28 -14.59 -14.05
CA ASP A 272 17.46 -15.36 -13.65
C ASP A 272 17.05 -16.61 -12.86
N PHE A 273 16.04 -16.47 -11.99
CA PHE A 273 15.49 -17.56 -11.20
C PHE A 273 14.76 -18.58 -12.08
N SER A 274 13.95 -18.10 -13.03
CA SER A 274 13.26 -18.98 -13.99
C SER A 274 14.26 -19.73 -14.88
N ALA A 275 15.37 -19.10 -15.28
CA ALA A 275 16.45 -19.77 -16.01
C ALA A 275 17.15 -20.83 -15.14
N PHE A 276 17.35 -20.54 -13.85
CA PHE A 276 17.89 -21.51 -12.90
C PHE A 276 17.02 -22.76 -12.76
N LEU A 277 15.70 -22.62 -12.66
CA LEU A 277 14.77 -23.76 -12.60
C LEU A 277 14.80 -24.65 -13.85
N LYS A 278 15.25 -24.12 -15.00
CA LYS A 278 15.34 -24.86 -16.27
C LYS A 278 16.63 -25.67 -16.43
N LYS A 279 17.62 -25.51 -15.54
CA LYS A 279 18.88 -26.29 -15.62
C LYS A 279 18.59 -27.79 -15.48
N PRO A 280 19.32 -28.69 -16.19
CA PRO A 280 19.03 -30.13 -16.19
C PRO A 280 18.94 -30.77 -14.79
N GLY A 281 19.96 -30.58 -13.93
CA GLY A 281 19.96 -31.12 -12.56
C GLY A 281 18.87 -30.51 -11.68
N MET A 282 18.48 -29.26 -11.93
CA MET A 282 17.36 -28.63 -11.22
C MET A 282 16.02 -29.22 -11.64
N ARG A 283 15.82 -29.42 -12.94
CA ARG A 283 14.60 -30.03 -13.47
C ARG A 283 14.40 -31.44 -12.94
N GLU A 284 15.47 -32.22 -12.86
CA GLU A 284 15.44 -33.55 -12.26
C GLU A 284 15.09 -33.50 -10.78
N PHE A 285 15.73 -32.63 -10.00
CA PHE A 285 15.43 -32.46 -8.58
C PHE A 285 13.96 -32.03 -8.34
N MET A 286 13.44 -31.13 -9.17
CA MET A 286 12.02 -30.71 -9.11
C MET A 286 11.07 -31.82 -9.55
N ARG A 287 11.43 -32.64 -10.53
CA ARG A 287 10.64 -33.82 -10.97
C ARG A 287 10.48 -34.82 -9.83
N GLU A 288 11.56 -35.16 -9.14
CA GLU A 288 11.49 -36.05 -7.97
C GLU A 288 10.60 -35.46 -6.87
N GLY A 289 10.64 -34.14 -6.66
CA GLY A 289 9.71 -33.48 -5.74
C GLY A 289 8.25 -33.52 -6.17
N PHE A 290 8.00 -33.44 -7.47
CA PHE A 290 6.67 -33.58 -8.02
C PHE A 290 6.08 -34.98 -7.78
N GLU A 291 6.89 -36.03 -7.89
CA GLU A 291 6.48 -37.41 -7.60
C GLU A 291 6.05 -37.60 -6.13
N LEU A 292 6.77 -36.96 -5.19
CA LEU A 292 6.36 -36.92 -3.78
C LEU A 292 5.00 -36.23 -3.58
N SER A 293 4.77 -35.13 -4.30
CA SER A 293 3.48 -34.43 -4.23
C SER A 293 2.32 -35.26 -4.80
N LEU A 294 2.56 -36.10 -5.82
CA LEU A 294 1.54 -37.02 -6.33
C LEU A 294 1.19 -38.10 -5.29
N ARG A 295 2.19 -38.61 -4.58
CA ARG A 295 1.98 -39.55 -3.48
C ARG A 295 1.15 -38.93 -2.35
N GLN A 296 1.46 -37.69 -1.97
CA GLN A 296 0.67 -36.91 -1.02
C GLN A 296 -0.79 -36.73 -1.50
N GLN A 297 -1.00 -36.47 -2.79
CA GLN A 297 -2.33 -36.35 -3.36
C GLN A 297 -3.13 -37.66 -3.25
N HIS A 298 -2.52 -38.81 -3.55
CA HIS A 298 -3.18 -40.10 -3.38
C HIS A 298 -3.60 -40.36 -1.93
N TYR A 299 -2.71 -40.07 -0.97
CA TYR A 299 -3.02 -40.17 0.46
C TYR A 299 -4.26 -39.33 0.86
N ILE A 300 -4.35 -38.09 0.35
CA ILE A 300 -5.48 -37.20 0.63
C ILE A 300 -6.77 -37.71 0.00
N LEU A 301 -6.71 -38.29 -1.20
CA LEU A 301 -7.89 -38.89 -1.83
C LEU A 301 -8.37 -40.13 -1.06
N SER A 302 -7.47 -40.95 -0.52
CA SER A 302 -7.84 -42.04 0.37
C SER A 302 -8.53 -41.55 1.65
N LEU A 303 -8.07 -40.43 2.22
CA LEU A 303 -8.75 -39.80 3.36
C LEU A 303 -10.12 -39.25 3.01
N LEU A 304 -10.31 -38.70 1.80
CA LEU A 304 -11.61 -38.27 1.32
C LEU A 304 -12.58 -39.46 1.21
N THR A 305 -12.12 -40.60 0.70
CA THR A 305 -12.90 -41.85 0.68
C THR A 305 -13.30 -42.27 2.10
N ALA A 306 -12.34 -42.36 3.03
CA ALA A 306 -12.64 -42.71 4.42
C ALA A 306 -13.59 -41.70 5.10
N PHE A 307 -13.49 -40.41 4.76
CA PHE A 307 -14.42 -39.39 5.23
C PHE A 307 -15.84 -39.65 4.73
N ASN A 308 -16.01 -39.94 3.43
CA ASN A 308 -17.32 -40.21 2.84
C ASN A 308 -17.99 -41.47 3.44
N ASP A 309 -17.20 -42.51 3.70
CA ASP A 309 -17.66 -43.81 4.16
C ASP A 309 -17.95 -43.87 5.67
N ARG A 310 -17.21 -43.10 6.48
CA ARG A 310 -17.31 -43.12 7.96
C ARG A 310 -17.71 -41.76 8.53
N HIS A 311 -16.83 -40.77 8.41
CA HIS A 311 -16.92 -39.52 9.18
C HIS A 311 -18.11 -38.65 8.81
N ARG A 312 -18.51 -38.66 7.54
CA ARG A 312 -19.72 -37.99 7.03
C ARG A 312 -20.99 -38.49 7.72
N HIS A 313 -21.07 -39.80 7.99
CA HIS A 313 -22.20 -40.40 8.72
C HIS A 313 -22.19 -39.97 10.19
N THR A 314 -21.02 -39.91 10.83
CA THR A 314 -20.87 -39.39 12.19
C THR A 314 -21.31 -37.94 12.31
N ILE A 315 -20.97 -37.08 11.34
CA ILE A 315 -21.41 -35.67 11.32
C ILE A 315 -22.93 -35.59 11.14
N ARG A 316 -23.50 -36.41 10.26
CA ARG A 316 -24.95 -36.48 10.04
C ARG A 316 -25.71 -36.86 11.32
N GLU A 317 -25.23 -37.86 12.05
CA GLU A 317 -25.87 -38.31 13.30
C GLU A 317 -25.73 -37.28 14.42
N ARG A 318 -24.55 -36.68 14.57
CA ARG A 318 -24.25 -35.76 15.68
C ARG A 318 -24.87 -34.38 15.50
N TYR A 319 -24.95 -33.88 14.27
CA TYR A 319 -25.36 -32.51 13.98
C TYR A 319 -26.62 -32.43 13.11
N GLU A 320 -27.24 -33.56 12.74
CA GLU A 320 -28.41 -33.66 11.86
C GLU A 320 -28.24 -32.88 10.54
N LEU A 321 -27.00 -32.83 10.02
CA LEU A 321 -26.67 -32.19 8.75
C LEU A 321 -26.60 -33.24 7.64
N PRO A 322 -27.51 -33.23 6.66
CA PRO A 322 -27.49 -34.20 5.57
C PRO A 322 -26.42 -33.81 4.52
N LEU A 323 -25.16 -34.15 4.79
CA LEU A 323 -24.07 -33.97 3.83
C LEU A 323 -24.05 -35.13 2.81
N GLU A 324 -24.10 -34.79 1.52
CA GLU A 324 -23.96 -35.73 0.41
C GLU A 324 -22.50 -36.19 0.23
N PRO A 325 -22.24 -37.33 -0.44
CA PRO A 325 -20.88 -37.79 -0.66
C PRO A 325 -20.12 -36.75 -1.48
N LEU A 326 -18.91 -36.44 -1.06
CA LEU A 326 -18.07 -35.44 -1.71
C LEU A 326 -17.28 -36.09 -2.87
N ASP A 327 -17.32 -35.47 -4.05
CA ASP A 327 -16.67 -36.00 -5.24
C ASP A 327 -15.15 -35.69 -5.26
N PRO A 328 -14.27 -36.70 -5.47
CA PRO A 328 -12.86 -36.50 -5.73
C PRO A 328 -12.52 -35.52 -6.85
N GLU A 329 -13.28 -35.50 -7.96
CA GLU A 329 -13.00 -34.62 -9.10
C GLU A 329 -13.30 -33.16 -8.74
N GLU A 330 -14.41 -32.90 -8.05
CA GLU A 330 -14.75 -31.58 -7.53
C GLU A 330 -13.71 -31.09 -6.52
N PHE A 331 -13.18 -31.98 -5.68
CA PHE A 331 -12.10 -31.63 -4.74
C PHE A 331 -10.81 -31.21 -5.48
N LEU A 332 -10.38 -31.95 -6.50
CA LEU A 332 -9.19 -31.59 -7.28
C LEU A 332 -9.41 -30.29 -8.05
N ALA A 333 -10.62 -30.05 -8.59
CA ALA A 333 -10.98 -28.77 -9.20
C ALA A 333 -10.97 -27.61 -8.19
N PHE A 334 -11.39 -27.85 -6.95
CA PHE A 334 -11.32 -26.88 -5.85
C PHE A 334 -9.86 -26.49 -5.50
N VAL A 335 -8.93 -27.47 -5.51
CA VAL A 335 -7.49 -27.20 -5.33
C VAL A 335 -6.91 -26.45 -6.54
N GLY A 336 -7.40 -26.72 -7.75
CA GLY A 336 -7.00 -26.07 -8.98
C GLY A 336 -5.56 -26.42 -9.37
N SER A 337 -4.72 -25.41 -9.62
CA SER A 337 -3.31 -25.61 -10.03
C SER A 337 -2.36 -25.91 -8.86
N GLY A 338 -2.86 -25.89 -7.62
CA GLY A 338 -2.07 -26.08 -6.41
C GLY A 338 -1.83 -27.54 -6.03
N GLN A 339 -1.10 -27.75 -4.95
CA GLN A 339 -0.87 -29.08 -4.38
C GLN A 339 -2.00 -29.44 -3.41
N ALA A 340 -2.55 -30.65 -3.53
CA ALA A 340 -3.54 -31.14 -2.56
C ALA A 340 -2.90 -31.19 -1.16
N SER A 341 -3.61 -30.69 -0.15
CA SER A 341 -3.17 -30.74 1.25
C SER A 341 -4.34 -31.14 2.16
N LEU A 342 -4.05 -31.66 3.35
CA LEU A 342 -5.08 -31.95 4.36
C LEU A 342 -5.95 -30.73 4.66
N LEU A 343 -5.32 -29.55 4.69
CA LEU A 343 -6.03 -28.29 4.90
C LEU A 343 -6.96 -27.94 3.73
N HIS A 344 -6.62 -28.31 2.50
CA HIS A 344 -7.54 -28.18 1.37
C HIS A 344 -8.75 -29.09 1.54
N LEU A 345 -8.54 -30.35 1.93
CA LEU A 345 -9.62 -31.30 2.15
C LEU A 345 -10.56 -30.83 3.27
N ALA A 346 -10.02 -30.41 4.41
CA ALA A 346 -10.80 -29.85 5.51
C ALA A 346 -11.64 -28.63 5.09
N ARG A 347 -11.07 -27.75 4.26
CA ARG A 347 -11.79 -26.59 3.71
C ARG A 347 -12.90 -27.00 2.77
N PHE A 348 -12.64 -27.94 1.87
CA PHE A 348 -13.63 -28.43 0.93
C PHE A 348 -14.83 -29.03 1.66
N ILE A 349 -14.58 -29.84 2.68
CA ILE A 349 -15.62 -30.38 3.58
C ILE A 349 -16.38 -29.25 4.28
N HIS A 350 -15.67 -28.29 4.88
CA HIS A 350 -16.30 -27.17 5.58
C HIS A 350 -17.16 -26.30 4.63
N ASP A 351 -16.69 -26.04 3.41
CA ASP A 351 -17.42 -25.24 2.42
C ASP A 351 -18.68 -25.96 1.91
N ALA A 352 -18.67 -27.29 1.85
CA ALA A 352 -19.86 -28.10 1.59
C ALA A 352 -20.85 -28.11 2.77
N LEU A 353 -20.36 -28.06 4.02
CA LEU A 353 -21.20 -27.96 5.23
C LEU A 353 -21.81 -26.57 5.45
N ARG A 354 -21.13 -25.51 4.98
CA ARG A 354 -21.50 -24.11 5.23
C ARG A 354 -22.96 -23.76 4.86
N PRO A 355 -23.50 -24.12 3.68
CA PRO A 355 -24.90 -23.84 3.32
C PRO A 355 -25.91 -24.49 4.27
N LEU A 356 -25.64 -25.72 4.73
CA LEU A 356 -26.49 -26.44 5.68
C LEU A 356 -26.48 -25.75 7.05
N LEU A 357 -25.30 -25.35 7.52
CA LEU A 357 -25.13 -24.58 8.75
C LEU A 357 -25.81 -23.20 8.67
N ASP A 358 -25.77 -22.54 7.52
CA ASP A 358 -26.41 -21.24 7.26
C ASP A 358 -27.95 -21.35 7.24
N ALA A 359 -28.51 -22.37 6.57
CA ALA A 359 -29.95 -22.60 6.51
C ALA A 359 -30.56 -22.80 7.90
N ARG A 360 -30.00 -23.72 8.67
CA ARG A 360 -30.47 -24.03 10.03
C ARG A 360 -30.22 -22.87 11.02
N ALA A 361 -29.21 -22.02 10.79
CA ALA A 361 -29.02 -20.78 11.55
C ALA A 361 -30.13 -19.75 11.28
N GLY A 362 -30.58 -19.64 10.04
CA GLY A 362 -31.67 -18.76 9.63
C GLY A 362 -33.00 -19.16 10.26
N GLU A 363 -33.36 -20.44 10.15
CA GLU A 363 -34.59 -21.00 10.73
C GLU A 363 -34.69 -20.76 12.24
N THR A 364 -33.58 -20.94 12.97
CA THR A 364 -33.51 -20.74 14.42
C THR A 364 -33.65 -19.27 14.81
N MET A 365 -33.15 -18.33 13.98
CA MET A 365 -33.22 -16.90 14.25
C MET A 365 -34.58 -16.27 13.96
N ASP A 366 -35.34 -16.84 13.03
CA ASP A 366 -36.72 -16.44 12.78
C ASP A 366 -37.68 -16.95 13.89
N GLN A 367 -37.27 -17.98 14.63
CA GLN A 367 -38.08 -18.64 15.66
C GLN A 367 -37.70 -18.27 17.12
N ALA A 368 -36.54 -17.65 17.38
CA ALA A 368 -36.04 -17.40 18.75
C ALA A 368 -35.61 -15.95 19.04
N ASP A 369 -35.79 -15.50 20.29
CA ASP A 369 -35.18 -14.30 20.87
C ASP A 369 -33.63 -14.44 20.83
N PRO A 370 -32.81 -13.38 20.72
CA PRO A 370 -31.36 -13.47 20.49
C PRO A 370 -30.57 -14.33 21.50
N GLN A 371 -31.13 -14.55 22.70
CA GLN A 371 -30.54 -15.43 23.72
C GLN A 371 -30.71 -16.93 23.40
N GLY A 372 -31.80 -17.32 22.72
CA GLY A 372 -32.07 -18.72 22.32
C GLY A 372 -31.24 -19.22 21.13
N ALA A 373 -30.65 -18.32 20.34
CA ALA A 373 -29.78 -18.68 19.21
C ALA A 373 -28.33 -18.99 19.60
N CYS A 374 -27.92 -18.71 20.85
CA CYS A 374 -26.54 -18.89 21.30
C CYS A 374 -26.02 -20.35 21.28
N PRO A 375 -26.79 -21.38 21.69
CA PRO A 375 -26.33 -22.78 21.67
C PRO A 375 -26.04 -23.27 20.25
N TYR A 376 -26.92 -22.97 19.31
CA TYR A 376 -26.77 -23.38 17.90
C TYR A 376 -25.63 -22.62 17.19
N LEU A 377 -25.45 -21.33 17.50
CA LEU A 377 -24.29 -20.57 17.04
C LEU A 377 -22.97 -21.09 17.62
N ALA A 378 -22.98 -21.70 18.81
CA ALA A 378 -21.82 -22.34 19.41
C ALA A 378 -21.50 -23.71 18.77
N GLU A 379 -22.51 -24.53 18.45
CA GLU A 379 -22.35 -25.78 17.68
C GLU A 379 -21.80 -25.50 16.28
N ARG A 380 -22.28 -24.44 15.63
CA ARG A 380 -21.73 -23.99 14.34
C ARG A 380 -20.24 -23.65 14.42
N ASP A 381 -19.83 -22.95 15.49
CA ASP A 381 -18.41 -22.62 15.68
C ASP A 381 -17.56 -23.83 16.08
N SER A 382 -18.18 -24.97 16.46
CA SER A 382 -17.49 -26.23 16.79
C SER A 382 -17.07 -27.04 15.56
N LEU A 383 -17.73 -26.85 14.42
CA LEU A 383 -17.38 -27.45 13.13
C LEU A 383 -16.55 -26.46 12.28
N ASP A 384 -15.44 -25.97 12.83
CA ASP A 384 -14.48 -25.17 12.05
C ASP A 384 -13.47 -26.02 11.27
N VAL A 385 -12.71 -25.39 10.37
CA VAL A 385 -11.73 -26.09 9.52
C VAL A 385 -10.68 -26.83 10.37
N GLU A 386 -10.25 -26.21 11.46
CA GLU A 386 -9.33 -26.83 12.42
C GLU A 386 -9.95 -28.04 13.13
N ALA A 387 -11.21 -27.97 13.59
CA ALA A 387 -11.88 -29.13 14.17
C ALA A 387 -11.98 -30.29 13.16
N ILE A 388 -12.27 -30.00 11.89
CA ILE A 388 -12.30 -31.04 10.85
C ILE A 388 -10.94 -31.73 10.69
N LEU A 389 -9.86 -30.96 10.73
CA LEU A 389 -8.49 -31.50 10.68
C LEU A 389 -8.17 -32.39 11.87
N ASP A 390 -8.46 -31.91 13.08
CA ASP A 390 -8.08 -32.57 14.32
C ASP A 390 -8.93 -33.85 14.55
N ASP A 391 -10.25 -33.75 14.38
CA ASP A 391 -11.21 -34.79 14.79
C ASP A 391 -11.46 -35.86 13.73
N TYR A 392 -11.35 -35.52 12.44
CA TYR A 392 -11.76 -36.43 11.34
C TYR A 392 -10.65 -36.76 10.35
N LEU A 393 -9.69 -35.85 10.11
CA LEU A 393 -8.64 -36.05 9.11
C LEU A 393 -7.25 -36.36 9.71
N SER A 394 -7.16 -36.43 11.04
CA SER A 394 -5.90 -36.73 11.71
C SER A 394 -5.49 -38.20 11.49
N PRO A 395 -4.19 -38.53 11.56
CA PRO A 395 -3.73 -39.91 11.48
C PRO A 395 -4.33 -40.80 12.56
N ALA A 396 -4.59 -40.25 13.76
CA ALA A 396 -5.24 -40.96 14.86
C ALA A 396 -6.70 -41.34 14.55
N ALA A 397 -7.41 -40.50 13.77
CA ALA A 397 -8.78 -40.78 13.33
C ALA A 397 -8.85 -41.75 12.14
N ASN A 398 -7.73 -42.01 11.45
CA ASN A 398 -7.66 -42.87 10.25
C ASN A 398 -6.42 -43.78 10.28
N PRO A 399 -6.26 -44.65 11.30
CA PRO A 399 -5.05 -45.47 11.49
C PRO A 399 -4.82 -46.49 10.36
N GLU A 400 -5.86 -46.84 9.60
CA GLU A 400 -5.80 -47.75 8.46
C GLU A 400 -5.11 -47.16 7.22
N ILE A 401 -4.95 -45.84 7.15
CA ILE A 401 -4.36 -45.16 6.00
C ILE A 401 -2.89 -44.84 6.29
N ALA A 402 -1.98 -45.52 5.60
CA ALA A 402 -0.56 -45.29 5.73
C ALA A 402 -0.17 -43.86 5.30
N PRO A 403 0.71 -43.17 6.05
CA PRO A 403 1.17 -41.84 5.69
C PRO A 403 2.03 -41.87 4.41
N PRO A 404 2.13 -40.75 3.67
CA PRO A 404 2.83 -40.69 2.39
C PRO A 404 4.33 -41.00 2.49
N GLU A 405 4.94 -40.84 3.67
CA GLU A 405 6.34 -41.16 3.89
C GLU A 405 6.59 -42.65 4.14
N ALA A 406 5.56 -43.42 4.49
CA ALA A 406 5.67 -44.86 4.74
C ALA A 406 5.68 -45.66 3.43
N ALA A 407 6.46 -46.74 3.41
CA ALA A 407 6.46 -47.70 2.30
C ALA A 407 5.22 -48.59 2.37
N LEU A 408 4.49 -48.72 1.26
CA LEU A 408 3.45 -49.75 1.14
C LEU A 408 4.10 -51.13 0.95
N PRO A 409 3.40 -52.23 1.28
CA PRO A 409 3.94 -53.58 1.08
C PRO A 409 4.38 -53.81 -0.38
N GLY A 410 5.67 -54.13 -0.58
CA GLY A 410 6.26 -54.36 -1.92
C GLY A 410 6.64 -53.10 -2.70
N GLU A 411 6.48 -51.91 -2.12
CA GLU A 411 6.81 -50.64 -2.77
C GLU A 411 8.24 -50.18 -2.48
N THR A 412 8.92 -49.65 -3.50
CA THR A 412 10.21 -48.96 -3.34
C THR A 412 9.98 -47.45 -3.18
N LEU A 413 10.41 -46.88 -2.05
CA LEU A 413 10.27 -45.44 -1.82
C LEU A 413 11.13 -44.60 -2.78
N PRO A 414 10.64 -43.41 -3.18
CA PRO A 414 11.44 -42.46 -3.97
C PRO A 414 12.76 -42.11 -3.26
N PRO A 415 13.89 -41.95 -3.99
CA PRO A 415 15.19 -41.68 -3.40
C PRO A 415 15.22 -40.47 -2.45
N ARG A 416 14.41 -39.43 -2.73
CA ARG A 416 14.32 -38.24 -1.87
C ARG A 416 13.80 -38.49 -0.46
N LEU A 417 13.07 -39.59 -0.21
CA LEU A 417 12.56 -39.94 1.13
C LEU A 417 13.52 -40.84 1.91
N THR A 418 14.54 -41.39 1.25
CA THR A 418 15.47 -42.35 1.86
C THR A 418 16.83 -41.75 2.21
N ILE A 419 17.19 -40.61 1.59
CA ILE A 419 18.45 -39.91 1.85
C ILE A 419 18.51 -39.25 3.22
N SER A 420 19.72 -39.23 3.80
CA SER A 420 20.01 -38.56 5.07
C SER A 420 20.06 -37.03 4.93
N PRO A 421 19.99 -36.26 6.04
CA PRO A 421 20.11 -34.80 6.00
C PRO A 421 21.42 -34.33 5.38
N ALA A 422 22.53 -35.02 5.66
CA ALA A 422 23.84 -34.67 5.13
C ALA A 422 23.89 -34.84 3.60
N GLU A 423 23.44 -35.99 3.08
CA GLU A 423 23.36 -36.25 1.64
C GLU A 423 22.43 -35.27 0.92
N LEU A 424 21.28 -34.92 1.53
CA LEU A 424 20.39 -33.90 0.98
C LEU A 424 21.08 -32.54 0.88
N THR A 425 21.81 -32.11 1.92
CA THR A 425 22.54 -30.84 1.89
C THR A 425 23.64 -30.83 0.84
N GLU A 426 24.40 -31.92 0.70
CA GLU A 426 25.44 -32.07 -0.32
C GLU A 426 24.86 -31.97 -1.74
N ARG A 427 23.76 -32.68 -1.99
CA ARG A 427 23.06 -32.65 -3.28
C ARG A 427 22.56 -31.24 -3.62
N ILE A 428 22.04 -30.50 -2.64
CA ILE A 428 21.58 -29.11 -2.85
C ILE A 428 22.78 -28.17 -3.11
N SER A 429 23.88 -28.33 -2.38
CA SER A 429 25.10 -27.54 -2.57
C SER A 429 25.74 -27.79 -3.94
N ALA A 430 25.58 -28.98 -4.52
CA ALA A 430 25.99 -29.28 -5.90
C ALA A 430 25.14 -28.57 -6.97
N LEU A 431 23.86 -28.26 -6.68
CA LEU A 431 22.97 -27.59 -7.63
C LEU A 431 23.21 -26.07 -7.73
N HIS A 432 23.60 -25.45 -6.61
CA HIS A 432 23.83 -24.01 -6.53
C HIS A 432 24.75 -23.66 -5.37
N PHE A 433 25.68 -22.72 -5.55
CA PHE A 433 26.67 -22.40 -4.51
C PHE A 433 26.12 -21.49 -3.41
N HIS A 434 25.12 -20.65 -3.71
CA HIS A 434 24.60 -19.66 -2.76
C HIS A 434 23.23 -20.09 -2.22
N ASN A 435 23.25 -20.98 -1.23
CA ASN A 435 22.06 -21.51 -0.59
C ASN A 435 21.89 -21.00 0.84
N LYS A 436 20.62 -20.88 1.25
CA LYS A 436 20.23 -20.93 2.65
C LYS A 436 19.47 -22.23 2.92
N LEU A 437 19.90 -22.97 3.93
CA LEU A 437 19.26 -24.20 4.38
C LEU A 437 18.75 -23.98 5.79
N ALA A 438 17.43 -23.97 5.96
CA ALA A 438 16.79 -23.76 7.25
C ALA A 438 16.23 -25.06 7.80
N LEU A 439 16.67 -25.46 8.99
CA LEU A 439 16.10 -26.60 9.70
C LEU A 439 14.82 -26.17 10.44
N CYS A 440 13.71 -26.91 10.29
CA CYS A 440 12.42 -26.58 10.91
C CYS A 440 12.38 -26.89 12.42
N THR A 441 13.20 -26.20 13.20
CA THR A 441 13.44 -26.50 14.63
C THR A 441 12.22 -26.27 15.53
N ALA A 442 11.24 -25.45 15.13
CA ALA A 442 10.05 -25.19 15.92
C ALA A 442 9.12 -26.42 16.06
N GLU A 443 9.21 -27.38 15.12
CA GLU A 443 8.41 -28.61 15.11
C GLU A 443 9.21 -29.84 15.56
N MET A 444 10.44 -29.65 16.03
CA MET A 444 11.40 -30.74 16.26
C MET A 444 11.95 -30.71 17.68
N ALA A 445 12.15 -31.90 18.27
CA ALA A 445 12.74 -32.01 19.59
C ALA A 445 14.22 -31.62 19.58
N LEU A 446 14.69 -30.98 20.65
CA LEU A 446 16.07 -30.51 20.76
C LEU A 446 17.15 -31.60 20.53
N PRO A 447 17.00 -32.87 20.99
CA PRO A 447 17.92 -33.95 20.66
C PRO A 447 18.16 -34.11 19.15
N ASP A 448 17.09 -34.15 18.36
CA ASP A 448 17.16 -34.31 16.91
C ASP A 448 17.79 -33.09 16.25
N VAL A 449 17.54 -31.88 16.81
CA VAL A 449 18.14 -30.63 16.30
C VAL A 449 19.65 -30.72 16.39
N LEU A 450 20.16 -31.19 17.52
CA LEU A 450 21.59 -31.37 17.74
C LEU A 450 22.15 -32.45 16.80
N LEU A 451 21.50 -33.62 16.70
CA LEU A 451 21.96 -34.71 15.83
C LEU A 451 22.05 -34.28 14.36
N VAL A 452 21.02 -33.61 13.83
CA VAL A 452 20.99 -33.14 12.44
C VAL A 452 22.02 -32.03 12.19
N LEU A 453 22.11 -31.04 13.08
CA LEU A 453 23.12 -29.97 12.95
C LEU A 453 24.55 -30.52 12.96
N PHE A 454 24.79 -31.59 13.73
CA PHE A 454 26.09 -32.26 13.78
C PHE A 454 26.36 -33.09 12.53
N ALA A 455 25.36 -33.84 12.05
CA ALA A 455 25.47 -34.63 10.82
C ALA A 455 25.79 -33.76 9.60
N CYS A 456 25.19 -32.58 9.48
CA CYS A 456 25.39 -31.67 8.35
C CYS A 456 26.66 -30.80 8.46
N ARG A 457 27.44 -30.89 9.56
CA ARG A 457 28.78 -30.28 9.73
C ARG A 457 28.95 -28.80 9.29
N GLY A 458 27.92 -27.97 9.44
CA GLY A 458 28.00 -26.54 9.08
C GLY A 458 27.21 -26.13 7.82
N GLU A 459 26.62 -27.07 7.09
CA GLU A 459 25.84 -26.78 5.88
C GLU A 459 24.48 -26.12 6.17
N ILE A 460 23.89 -26.38 7.35
CA ILE A 460 22.65 -25.71 7.78
C ILE A 460 22.98 -24.26 8.13
N THR A 461 22.29 -23.29 7.51
CA THR A 461 22.61 -21.86 7.70
C THR A 461 21.60 -21.11 8.57
N ASP A 462 20.38 -21.63 8.67
CA ASP A 462 19.28 -20.99 9.37
C ASP A 462 18.51 -22.03 10.20
N CYS A 463 17.81 -21.59 11.25
CA CYS A 463 16.87 -22.41 12.01
C CYS A 463 15.52 -21.69 12.06
N ASP A 464 14.43 -22.39 11.74
CA ASP A 464 13.06 -21.90 11.96
C ASP A 464 12.77 -21.92 13.46
N ALA A 465 13.27 -20.88 14.15
CA ALA A 465 13.39 -20.85 15.59
C ALA A 465 12.05 -20.58 16.27
N PHE A 466 11.08 -19.99 15.55
CA PHE A 466 9.76 -19.72 16.08
C PHE A 466 8.72 -19.72 14.98
N ASN A 467 7.65 -20.47 15.23
CA ASN A 467 6.47 -20.53 14.39
C ASN A 467 5.24 -20.12 15.22
N LEU A 468 4.55 -19.07 14.80
CA LEU A 468 3.41 -18.51 15.56
C LEU A 468 2.28 -19.53 15.73
N ARG A 469 1.98 -20.32 14.70
CA ARG A 469 0.94 -21.33 14.77
C ARG A 469 1.27 -22.39 15.80
N VAL A 470 2.51 -22.91 15.77
CA VAL A 470 3.00 -23.90 16.75
C VAL A 470 2.97 -23.34 18.17
N PHE A 471 3.33 -22.08 18.36
CA PHE A 471 3.24 -21.43 19.66
C PHE A 471 1.79 -21.31 20.17
N GLU A 472 0.84 -20.98 19.29
CA GLU A 472 -0.56 -20.78 19.67
C GLU A 472 -1.32 -22.09 19.90
N THR A 473 -0.93 -23.18 19.24
CA THR A 473 -1.57 -24.50 19.41
C THR A 473 -0.85 -25.41 20.40
N GLY A 474 0.49 -25.38 20.43
CA GLY A 474 1.34 -26.30 21.20
C GLY A 474 2.23 -25.63 22.26
N GLY A 475 2.25 -24.30 22.35
CA GLY A 475 2.97 -23.57 23.39
C GLY A 475 4.47 -23.40 23.21
N GLY A 476 5.05 -23.87 22.10
CA GLY A 476 6.49 -23.78 21.82
C GLY A 476 6.98 -22.32 21.68
N ASP A 477 7.78 -21.83 22.62
CA ASP A 477 8.21 -20.41 22.67
C ASP A 477 9.51 -20.11 21.91
N GLY A 478 10.13 -21.12 21.29
CA GLY A 478 11.39 -21.02 20.54
C GLY A 478 12.64 -20.81 21.41
N GLY A 479 12.49 -20.84 22.74
CA GLY A 479 13.55 -20.50 23.68
C GLY A 479 14.77 -21.43 23.63
N GLU A 480 14.53 -22.74 23.48
CA GLU A 480 15.60 -23.74 23.39
C GLU A 480 16.48 -23.53 22.16
N THR A 481 15.84 -23.36 20.99
CA THR A 481 16.52 -23.07 19.73
C THR A 481 17.30 -21.76 19.79
N LEU A 482 16.70 -20.68 20.29
CA LEU A 482 17.40 -19.39 20.42
C LEU A 482 18.59 -19.49 21.39
N GLY A 483 18.46 -20.27 22.46
CA GLY A 483 19.55 -20.62 23.37
C GLY A 483 20.68 -21.36 22.65
N LEU A 484 20.35 -22.39 21.88
CA LEU A 484 21.30 -23.15 21.05
C LEU A 484 22.05 -22.24 20.07
N LEU A 485 21.34 -21.40 19.32
CA LEU A 485 21.95 -20.45 18.37
C LEU A 485 22.95 -19.53 19.08
N SER A 486 22.62 -19.05 20.29
CA SER A 486 23.52 -18.19 21.06
C SER A 486 24.82 -18.90 21.47
N ILE A 487 24.73 -20.19 21.83
CA ILE A 487 25.88 -21.03 22.24
C ILE A 487 26.75 -21.35 21.02
N VAL A 488 26.14 -21.79 19.93
CA VAL A 488 26.81 -22.24 18.70
C VAL A 488 27.49 -21.06 18.00
N ASN A 489 26.80 -19.94 17.81
CA ASN A 489 27.35 -18.77 17.13
C ASN A 489 28.47 -18.09 17.92
N ALA A 490 28.47 -18.22 19.25
CA ALA A 490 29.58 -17.76 20.09
C ALA A 490 30.82 -18.68 20.01
N GLY A 491 30.69 -19.87 19.42
CA GLY A 491 31.75 -20.89 19.40
C GLY A 491 32.07 -21.45 20.79
N ASN A 492 31.11 -21.44 21.73
CA ASN A 492 31.36 -21.85 23.11
C ASN A 492 31.27 -23.37 23.27
N VAL A 493 32.42 -24.04 23.11
CA VAL A 493 32.56 -25.51 23.21
C VAL A 493 32.11 -26.05 24.57
N VAL A 494 32.40 -25.34 25.67
CA VAL A 494 32.05 -25.78 27.02
C VAL A 494 30.54 -25.77 27.23
N ALA A 495 29.87 -24.69 26.82
CA ALA A 495 28.42 -24.58 26.91
C ALA A 495 27.73 -25.61 26.01
N LEU A 496 28.26 -25.88 24.82
CA LEU A 496 27.72 -26.88 23.90
C LEU A 496 27.88 -28.32 24.45
N LYS A 497 29.02 -28.65 25.07
CA LYS A 497 29.21 -29.95 25.76
C LYS A 497 28.25 -30.13 26.94
N ARG A 498 28.02 -29.08 27.72
CA ARG A 498 27.04 -29.09 28.82
C ARG A 498 25.62 -29.29 28.30
N LEU A 499 25.25 -28.61 27.21
CA LEU A 499 23.95 -28.76 26.56
C LEU A 499 23.73 -30.21 26.11
N LEU A 500 24.69 -30.79 25.37
CA LEU A 500 24.63 -32.19 24.93
C LEU A 500 24.47 -33.16 26.09
N THR A 501 25.23 -32.96 27.18
CA THR A 501 25.15 -33.84 28.37
C THR A 501 23.77 -33.77 29.01
N ARG A 502 23.27 -32.55 29.25
CA ARG A 502 21.94 -32.34 29.83
C ARG A 502 20.85 -32.95 28.95
N THR A 503 20.89 -32.72 27.64
CA THR A 503 19.90 -33.25 26.71
C THR A 503 19.97 -34.77 26.61
N ALA A 504 21.17 -35.37 26.69
CA ALA A 504 21.33 -36.82 26.75
C ALA A 504 20.77 -37.41 28.05
N ASP A 505 21.00 -36.77 29.19
CA ASP A 505 20.48 -37.24 30.48
C ASP A 505 18.94 -37.13 30.54
N THR A 506 18.36 -36.09 29.93
CA THR A 506 16.90 -35.97 29.76
C THR A 506 16.36 -37.08 28.85
N ALA A 507 16.98 -37.31 27.70
CA ALA A 507 16.57 -38.38 26.78
C ALA A 507 16.66 -39.77 27.43
N GLU A 508 17.69 -40.02 28.25
CA GLU A 508 17.81 -41.25 29.04
C GLU A 508 16.66 -41.40 30.04
N ALA A 509 16.31 -40.33 30.76
CA ALA A 509 15.22 -40.33 31.73
C ALA A 509 13.84 -40.55 31.06
N GLU A 510 13.68 -40.13 29.80
CA GLU A 510 12.48 -40.33 28.99
C GLU A 510 12.44 -41.70 28.28
N GLY A 511 13.46 -42.55 28.48
CA GLY A 511 13.51 -43.91 27.92
C GLY A 511 14.10 -44.00 26.51
N ALA A 512 14.69 -42.93 25.98
CA ALA A 512 15.33 -42.88 24.67
C ALA A 512 16.86 -43.10 24.76
N GLY A 513 17.27 -44.28 25.25
CA GLY A 513 18.68 -44.62 25.51
C GLY A 513 19.59 -44.56 24.28
N GLU A 514 19.10 -44.93 23.10
CA GLU A 514 19.88 -44.84 21.84
C GLU A 514 20.18 -43.39 21.45
N VAL A 515 19.21 -42.49 21.60
CA VAL A 515 19.37 -41.05 21.35
C VAL A 515 20.35 -40.45 22.36
N ALA A 516 20.25 -40.83 23.63
CA ALA A 516 21.17 -40.40 24.67
C ALA A 516 22.62 -40.86 24.38
N ALA A 517 22.81 -42.11 23.94
CA ALA A 517 24.12 -42.62 23.54
C ALA A 517 24.69 -41.86 22.33
N ALA A 518 23.86 -41.59 21.31
CA ALA A 518 24.25 -40.81 20.13
C ALA A 518 24.69 -39.38 20.50
N LEU A 519 23.95 -38.69 21.36
CA LEU A 519 24.30 -37.34 21.84
C LEU A 519 25.61 -37.33 22.65
N ARG A 520 25.88 -38.38 23.45
CA ARG A 520 27.13 -38.50 24.20
C ARG A 520 28.33 -38.74 23.28
N ALA A 521 28.16 -39.50 22.19
CA ALA A 521 29.21 -39.73 21.20
C ALA A 521 29.65 -38.42 20.50
N LEU A 522 28.71 -37.52 20.21
CA LEU A 522 28.99 -36.22 19.58
C LEU A 522 29.91 -35.30 20.41
N ARG A 523 30.14 -35.59 21.70
CA ARG A 523 31.02 -34.80 22.58
C ARG A 523 32.46 -34.71 22.07
N GLN A 524 32.92 -35.69 21.30
CA GLN A 524 34.26 -35.73 20.71
C GLN A 524 34.41 -34.68 19.60
N ASP A 525 33.35 -34.45 18.82
CA ASP A 525 33.37 -33.60 17.62
C ASP A 525 32.95 -32.14 17.86
N VAL A 526 32.53 -31.79 19.08
CA VAL A 526 31.97 -30.46 19.42
C VAL A 526 32.86 -29.29 18.99
N ALA A 527 34.18 -29.44 19.09
CA ALA A 527 35.13 -28.38 18.73
C ALA A 527 35.11 -28.09 17.22
N ALA A 528 35.03 -29.11 16.38
CA ALA A 528 34.97 -28.96 14.93
C ALA A 528 33.69 -28.22 14.51
N ILE A 529 32.56 -28.57 15.13
CA ILE A 529 31.25 -28.00 14.81
C ILE A 529 31.12 -26.56 15.30
N ALA A 530 31.57 -26.29 16.52
CA ALA A 530 31.65 -24.92 17.02
C ALA A 530 32.54 -24.05 16.14
N GLY A 531 33.62 -24.61 15.58
CA GLY A 531 34.48 -23.95 14.59
C GLY A 531 33.75 -23.62 13.29
N ALA A 532 33.02 -24.58 12.72
CA ALA A 532 32.27 -24.40 11.48
C ALA A 532 31.24 -23.27 11.58
N TYR A 533 30.39 -23.28 12.61
CA TYR A 533 29.36 -22.26 12.80
C TYR A 533 29.90 -20.92 13.33
N ARG A 534 31.13 -20.88 13.87
CA ARG A 534 31.79 -19.60 14.17
C ARG A 534 32.16 -18.83 12.90
N GLN A 535 32.55 -19.54 11.83
CA GLN A 535 32.82 -18.92 10.53
C GLN A 535 31.53 -18.56 9.80
N ARG A 536 30.50 -19.41 9.92
CA ARG A 536 29.20 -19.23 9.27
C ARG A 536 28.07 -19.31 10.32
N PRO A 537 27.74 -18.19 10.99
CA PRO A 537 26.79 -18.21 12.10
C PRO A 537 25.37 -18.56 11.64
N LEU A 538 24.68 -19.36 12.45
CA LEU A 538 23.29 -19.73 12.28
C LEU A 538 22.39 -18.50 12.46
N SER A 539 21.48 -18.30 11.50
CA SER A 539 20.45 -17.26 11.59
C SER A 539 19.13 -17.84 12.11
N ALA A 540 18.34 -17.03 12.82
CA ALA A 540 16.98 -17.41 13.19
C ALA A 540 15.97 -16.92 12.14
N ARG A 541 15.05 -17.79 11.75
CA ARG A 541 13.84 -17.47 10.98
C ARG A 541 12.64 -17.47 11.92
N ILE A 542 11.76 -16.49 11.74
CA ILE A 542 10.55 -16.32 12.56
C ILE A 542 9.36 -16.20 11.62
N GLY A 543 8.49 -17.21 11.64
CA GLY A 543 7.37 -17.34 10.71
C GLY A 543 6.01 -17.40 11.41
N THR A 544 4.94 -17.14 10.66
CA THR A 544 3.57 -17.30 11.18
C THR A 544 2.89 -18.59 10.79
N ASP A 545 3.36 -19.26 9.74
CA ASP A 545 2.67 -20.38 9.08
C ASP A 545 1.21 -20.07 8.72
N SER A 546 0.95 -18.81 8.37
CA SER A 546 -0.42 -18.35 8.19
C SER A 546 -1.00 -18.80 6.86
N THR A 547 -2.17 -19.42 6.93
CA THR A 547 -3.00 -19.80 5.78
C THR A 547 -4.21 -18.87 5.59
N GLY A 548 -4.43 -17.98 6.57
CA GLY A 548 -5.30 -16.80 6.52
C GLY A 548 -6.79 -17.01 6.83
N GLN A 549 -7.20 -18.17 7.35
CA GLN A 549 -8.58 -18.50 7.69
C GLN A 549 -8.78 -18.95 9.14
N SER A 550 -7.69 -19.10 9.90
CA SER A 550 -7.79 -19.59 11.26
C SER A 550 -8.57 -18.64 12.18
N THR A 551 -9.52 -19.23 12.89
CA THR A 551 -10.25 -18.63 14.03
C THR A 551 -9.46 -18.78 15.33
N ARG A 552 -8.45 -19.66 15.36
CA ARG A 552 -7.61 -19.96 16.53
C ARG A 552 -6.28 -19.20 16.51
N CYS A 553 -5.70 -19.01 15.32
CA CYS A 553 -4.37 -18.44 15.15
C CYS A 553 -4.40 -17.05 14.49
N HIS A 554 -3.38 -16.24 14.77
CA HIS A 554 -3.20 -14.95 14.11
C HIS A 554 -2.83 -15.10 12.62
N GLY A 555 -3.28 -14.12 11.81
CA GLY A 555 -2.89 -14.02 10.40
C GLY A 555 -1.41 -13.65 10.17
N MET A 556 -0.99 -13.67 8.91
CA MET A 556 0.41 -13.38 8.51
C MET A 556 0.95 -12.02 8.94
N GLY A 557 2.26 -11.99 9.15
CA GLY A 557 3.08 -10.80 9.31
C GLY A 557 3.49 -10.50 10.74
N LEU A 558 4.76 -10.13 10.89
CA LEU A 558 5.38 -9.65 12.12
C LEU A 558 6.04 -8.30 11.89
N VAL A 559 6.13 -7.47 12.93
CA VAL A 559 6.78 -6.17 12.86
C VAL A 559 7.58 -5.86 14.11
N VAL A 560 8.76 -5.25 13.92
CA VAL A 560 9.60 -4.77 15.01
C VAL A 560 9.20 -3.34 15.39
N ALA A 561 8.71 -3.16 16.61
CA ALA A 561 8.16 -1.91 17.12
C ALA A 561 9.15 -0.74 17.02
N ASP A 562 10.43 -0.98 17.29
CA ASP A 562 11.50 0.03 17.26
C ASP A 562 11.60 0.77 15.92
N SER A 563 11.32 0.05 14.83
CA SER A 563 11.37 0.59 13.47
C SER A 563 10.13 1.41 13.08
N LEU A 564 9.13 1.51 13.96
CA LEU A 564 7.87 2.19 13.70
C LEU A 564 7.85 3.65 14.18
N PRO A 565 6.99 4.51 13.57
CA PRO A 565 6.77 5.87 14.05
C PRO A 565 6.44 5.91 15.54
N ALA A 566 6.93 6.94 16.25
CA ALA A 566 6.77 7.07 17.70
C ALA A 566 5.30 7.00 18.17
N ARG A 567 4.36 7.46 17.35
CA ARG A 567 2.91 7.35 17.63
C ARG A 567 2.43 5.91 17.63
N THR A 568 2.87 5.12 16.66
CA THR A 568 2.54 3.70 16.55
C THR A 568 3.13 2.92 17.72
N ARG A 569 4.39 3.21 18.11
CA ARG A 569 5.02 2.63 19.31
C ARG A 569 4.23 2.91 20.58
N LYS A 570 3.86 4.16 20.83
CA LYS A 570 3.01 4.54 21.98
C LYS A 570 1.64 3.83 21.96
N ARG A 571 1.07 3.63 20.77
CA ARG A 571 -0.20 2.91 20.60
C ARG A 571 -0.08 1.42 20.91
N LEU A 572 1.00 0.77 20.48
CA LEU A 572 1.30 -0.63 20.81
C LEU A 572 1.47 -0.79 22.32
N ALA A 573 2.34 0.01 22.94
CA ALA A 573 2.57 0.00 24.39
C ALA A 573 1.29 0.24 25.22
N ARG A 574 0.38 1.09 24.75
CA ARG A 574 -0.93 1.30 25.44
C ARG A 574 -1.86 0.08 25.32
N ARG A 575 -1.83 -0.60 24.17
CA ARG A 575 -2.68 -1.78 23.90
C ARG A 575 -2.19 -3.03 24.62
N GLU A 576 -0.88 -3.17 24.83
CA GLU A 576 -0.33 -4.25 25.64
C GLU A 576 -0.84 -4.24 27.07
N ARG A 577 -1.16 -3.07 27.63
CA ARG A 577 -1.79 -2.95 28.95
C ARG A 577 -3.22 -3.51 29.01
N HIS A 578 -3.85 -3.77 27.86
CA HIS A 578 -5.22 -4.26 27.74
C HIS A 578 -5.29 -5.42 26.72
N PRO A 579 -4.68 -6.59 27.03
CA PRO A 579 -4.52 -7.68 26.07
C PRO A 579 -5.86 -8.21 25.54
N GLY A 580 -6.91 -8.25 26.36
CA GLY A 580 -8.26 -8.68 25.96
C GLY A 580 -8.96 -7.77 24.92
N GLN A 581 -8.41 -6.58 24.63
CA GLN A 581 -8.95 -5.64 23.63
C GLN A 581 -8.02 -5.45 22.42
N SER A 582 -6.83 -6.07 22.43
CA SER A 582 -5.80 -5.87 21.42
C SER A 582 -5.79 -7.03 20.42
N LEU A 583 -6.08 -6.75 19.14
CA LEU A 583 -5.82 -7.67 18.02
C LEU A 583 -4.33 -7.83 17.68
N ARG A 584 -3.44 -7.31 18.54
CA ARG A 584 -1.99 -7.27 18.36
C ARG A 584 -1.35 -7.90 19.57
N ARG A 585 -0.56 -8.94 19.34
CA ARG A 585 0.13 -9.71 20.37
C ARG A 585 1.63 -9.51 20.22
N ALA A 586 2.31 -9.25 21.34
CA ALA A 586 3.76 -9.36 21.41
C ALA A 586 4.14 -10.85 21.50
N ILE A 587 5.07 -11.30 20.67
CA ILE A 587 5.53 -12.69 20.67
C ILE A 587 6.69 -12.88 21.66
N PRO A 588 6.97 -14.10 22.16
CA PRO A 588 8.05 -14.36 23.12
C PRO A 588 9.47 -14.29 22.52
N VAL A 589 9.61 -13.70 21.34
CA VAL A 589 10.89 -13.50 20.64
C VAL A 589 11.09 -12.01 20.36
N GLY A 590 12.27 -11.51 20.69
CA GLY A 590 12.71 -10.15 20.42
C GLY A 590 13.88 -10.12 19.46
N VAL A 591 14.15 -8.95 18.87
CA VAL A 591 15.30 -8.73 17.98
C VAL A 591 16.02 -7.45 18.32
N THR A 592 17.34 -7.51 18.45
CA THR A 592 18.16 -6.30 18.65
C THR A 592 18.26 -5.57 17.32
N VAL A 593 17.87 -4.29 17.31
CA VAL A 593 17.93 -3.45 16.11
C VAL A 593 18.77 -2.21 16.34
N THR A 594 19.50 -1.79 15.30
CA THR A 594 20.30 -0.56 15.33
C THR A 594 19.92 0.34 14.15
N PRO A 595 19.78 1.67 14.38
CA PRO A 595 19.58 2.62 13.29
C PRO A 595 20.90 2.85 12.57
N ARG A 596 20.89 2.70 11.24
CA ARG A 596 21.99 3.05 10.35
C ARG A 596 21.62 4.33 9.60
N VAL A 597 22.38 5.40 9.81
CA VAL A 597 22.20 6.66 9.08
C VAL A 597 23.30 6.78 8.03
N SER A 598 22.90 6.75 6.76
CA SER A 598 23.78 6.97 5.62
C SER A 598 23.61 8.40 5.13
N THR A 599 24.73 9.13 4.96
CA THR A 599 24.72 10.47 4.39
C THR A 599 25.12 10.40 2.92
N LEU A 600 24.25 10.88 2.05
CA LEU A 600 24.46 10.92 0.61
C LEU A 600 24.71 12.37 0.19
N PRO A 601 25.70 12.66 -0.66
CA PRO A 601 25.89 14.00 -1.19
C PRO A 601 24.65 14.39 -2.01
N ASP A 602 24.08 15.58 -1.78
CA ASP A 602 23.03 16.11 -2.65
C ASP A 602 23.62 16.50 -4.01
N GLU A 603 22.93 16.11 -5.08
CA GLU A 603 23.10 16.76 -6.38
C GLU A 603 22.42 18.12 -6.33
N PHE A 604 23.22 19.19 -6.22
CA PHE A 604 22.69 20.54 -6.18
C PHE A 604 22.16 20.94 -7.56
N SER A 605 20.92 21.42 -7.59
CA SER A 605 20.27 21.90 -8.82
C SER A 605 20.87 23.18 -9.39
N SER A 606 21.70 23.91 -8.62
CA SER A 606 22.38 25.13 -9.05
C SER A 606 23.77 25.28 -8.42
N GLU A 607 24.68 25.94 -9.15
CA GLU A 607 26.02 26.26 -8.62
C GLU A 607 25.99 27.17 -7.40
N LEU A 608 25.05 28.12 -7.35
CA LEU A 608 24.87 29.03 -6.22
C LEU A 608 24.51 28.27 -4.94
N SER A 609 23.57 27.32 -5.01
CA SER A 609 23.26 26.44 -3.87
C SER A 609 24.47 25.58 -3.48
N ALA A 610 25.23 25.07 -4.44
CA ALA A 610 26.41 24.26 -4.17
C ALA A 610 27.51 25.06 -3.46
N ARG A 611 27.68 26.36 -3.80
CA ARG A 611 28.62 27.27 -3.12
C ARG A 611 28.14 27.62 -1.71
N PHE A 612 26.85 27.92 -1.55
CA PHE A 612 26.26 28.23 -0.25
C PHE A 612 26.40 27.07 0.74
N PHE A 613 26.07 25.84 0.34
CA PHE A 613 26.23 24.68 1.22
C PHE A 613 27.70 24.33 1.44
N ARG A 614 28.61 24.55 0.48
CA ARG A 614 30.06 24.45 0.72
C ARG A 614 30.54 25.43 1.78
N PHE A 615 30.08 26.67 1.72
CA PHE A 615 30.38 27.68 2.75
C PHE A 615 29.85 27.24 4.12
N LEU A 616 28.59 26.78 4.20
CA LEU A 616 28.02 26.29 5.46
C LEU A 616 28.82 25.11 6.03
N ARG A 617 29.34 24.20 5.20
CA ARG A 617 30.18 23.08 5.66
C ARG A 617 31.50 23.51 6.28
N GLY A 618 31.98 24.71 5.96
CA GLY A 618 33.16 25.31 6.60
C GLY A 618 32.91 25.78 8.03
N LEU A 619 31.65 25.95 8.44
CA LEU A 619 31.30 26.38 9.80
C LEU A 619 31.30 25.19 10.78
N PRO A 620 31.80 25.37 12.02
CA PRO A 620 31.75 24.35 13.05
C PRO A 620 30.28 23.96 13.34
N GLY A 621 29.99 22.65 13.35
CA GLY A 621 28.64 22.11 13.56
C GLY A 621 27.79 21.95 12.29
N LEU A 622 28.20 22.48 11.14
CA LEU A 622 27.44 22.43 9.88
C LEU A 622 28.12 21.60 8.76
N ARG A 623 29.09 20.75 9.12
CA ARG A 623 29.87 19.91 8.17
C ARG A 623 29.01 19.00 7.28
N LEU A 624 27.79 18.68 7.70
CA LEU A 624 26.85 17.85 6.96
C LEU A 624 25.73 18.68 6.27
N ALA A 625 25.88 20.01 6.19
CA ALA A 625 24.92 20.88 5.51
C ALA A 625 24.82 20.52 4.02
N GLY A 626 23.61 20.30 3.52
CA GLY A 626 23.37 19.88 2.13
C GLY A 626 23.80 18.44 1.82
N TYR A 627 23.85 17.55 2.83
CA TYR A 627 23.81 16.11 2.63
C TYR A 627 22.39 15.61 2.87
N ARG A 628 21.98 14.60 2.10
CA ARG A 628 20.74 13.87 2.33
C ARG A 628 20.98 12.74 3.29
N TYR A 629 20.07 12.58 4.25
CA TYR A 629 20.14 11.50 5.25
C TYR A 629 19.18 10.39 4.86
N VAL A 630 19.68 9.16 4.84
CA VAL A 630 18.88 7.94 4.69
C VAL A 630 19.00 7.16 5.99
N LEU A 631 17.87 6.90 6.64
CA LEU A 631 17.80 6.08 7.85
C LEU A 631 17.33 4.68 7.47
N ASP A 632 18.12 3.67 7.80
CA ASP A 632 17.79 2.26 7.68
C ASP A 632 17.85 1.58 9.04
N TRP A 633 17.14 0.45 9.20
CA TRP A 633 17.18 -0.36 10.41
C TRP A 633 17.85 -1.69 10.12
N VAL A 634 18.83 -2.06 10.95
CA VAL A 634 19.57 -3.32 10.83
C VAL A 634 19.23 -4.23 12.00
N ALA A 635 18.66 -5.40 11.70
CA ALA A 635 18.45 -6.47 12.66
C ALA A 635 19.78 -7.19 12.92
N GLN A 636 20.16 -7.34 14.19
CA GLN A 636 21.43 -7.94 14.58
C GLN A 636 21.25 -9.36 15.12
N ARG A 637 20.44 -9.53 16.17
CA ARG A 637 20.32 -10.82 16.88
C ARG A 637 18.93 -11.02 17.46
N PHE A 638 18.37 -12.21 17.27
CA PHE A 638 17.14 -12.66 17.92
C PHE A 638 17.43 -13.19 19.32
N PHE A 639 16.49 -12.99 20.25
CA PHE A 639 16.60 -13.41 21.64
C PHE A 639 15.24 -13.79 22.21
N LYS A 640 15.22 -14.63 23.25
CA LYS A 640 14.00 -14.93 24.01
C LYS A 640 13.55 -13.69 24.77
N ALA A 641 12.37 -13.17 24.46
CA ALA A 641 11.84 -11.96 25.03
C ALA A 641 10.99 -12.20 26.28
N THR A 642 11.04 -11.24 27.19
CA THR A 642 10.11 -11.08 28.31
C THR A 642 9.06 -10.02 27.98
N PRO A 643 7.95 -9.91 28.72
CA PRO A 643 6.94 -8.87 28.45
C PRO A 643 7.48 -7.43 28.41
N GLY A 644 8.58 -7.13 29.12
CA GLY A 644 9.22 -5.82 29.09
C GLY A 644 10.25 -5.62 27.97
N THR A 645 10.71 -6.68 27.32
CA THR A 645 11.75 -6.66 26.26
C THR A 645 11.22 -7.11 24.89
N ALA A 646 9.98 -7.60 24.83
CA ALA A 646 9.34 -7.99 23.58
C ALA A 646 9.11 -6.77 22.69
N ASN A 647 9.69 -6.82 21.50
CA ASN A 647 9.58 -5.74 20.51
C ASN A 647 9.04 -6.22 19.16
N ILE A 648 8.69 -7.50 19.02
CA ILE A 648 8.05 -8.05 17.81
C ILE A 648 6.56 -8.24 18.08
N HIS A 649 5.72 -7.70 17.19
CA HIS A 649 4.26 -7.81 17.30
C HIS A 649 3.63 -8.40 16.04
N THR A 650 2.49 -9.06 16.22
CA THR A 650 1.67 -9.60 15.12
C THR A 650 1.02 -8.48 14.28
N LEU A 651 1.03 -8.64 12.95
CA LEU A 651 0.34 -7.78 11.98
C LEU A 651 -0.97 -8.39 11.48
N GLY A 652 -1.11 -9.71 11.51
CA GLY A 652 -2.40 -10.37 11.32
C GLY A 652 -3.26 -10.30 12.57
N GLY A 653 -4.58 -10.22 12.39
CA GLY A 653 -5.54 -10.46 13.47
C GLY A 653 -6.05 -11.90 13.39
N ILE A 654 -6.77 -12.31 14.44
CA ILE A 654 -7.53 -13.56 14.46
C ILE A 654 -8.84 -13.34 13.68
N GLN A 655 -9.28 -14.31 12.87
CA GLN A 655 -10.59 -14.18 12.23
C GLN A 655 -11.72 -14.24 13.26
N GLN A 656 -12.75 -13.44 13.04
CA GLN A 656 -13.99 -13.54 13.81
C GLN A 656 -14.67 -14.88 13.53
N LYS A 657 -15.19 -15.49 14.60
CA LYS A 657 -15.99 -16.72 14.51
C LYS A 657 -17.22 -16.51 13.62
N ALA A 658 -17.77 -17.60 13.09
CA ALA A 658 -18.90 -17.52 12.16
C ALA A 658 -20.12 -16.90 12.83
N SER A 659 -20.37 -17.27 14.10
CA SER A 659 -21.41 -16.69 14.94
C SER A 659 -21.33 -15.16 15.06
N GLN A 660 -20.15 -14.64 15.39
CA GLN A 660 -19.90 -13.21 15.56
C GLN A 660 -20.16 -12.43 14.27
N ARG A 661 -19.73 -12.97 13.13
CA ARG A 661 -19.98 -12.35 11.82
C ARG A 661 -21.47 -12.33 11.50
N PHE A 662 -22.19 -13.40 11.82
CA PHE A 662 -23.63 -13.50 11.59
C PHE A 662 -24.41 -12.49 12.46
N LEU A 663 -24.09 -12.39 13.75
CA LEU A 663 -24.68 -11.39 14.65
C LEU A 663 -24.37 -9.95 14.21
N ALA A 664 -23.11 -9.67 13.84
CA ALA A 664 -22.72 -8.35 13.34
C ALA A 664 -23.45 -7.97 12.05
N ARG A 665 -23.69 -8.94 11.15
CA ARG A 665 -24.51 -8.75 9.93
C ARG A 665 -25.95 -8.42 10.29
N ALA A 666 -26.58 -9.19 11.18
CA ALA A 666 -27.95 -8.95 11.62
C ALA A 666 -28.10 -7.57 12.29
N GLU A 667 -27.15 -7.18 13.14
CA GLU A 667 -27.14 -5.85 13.76
C GLU A 667 -26.96 -4.73 12.73
N ALA A 668 -26.06 -4.91 11.75
CA ALA A 668 -25.84 -3.92 10.70
C ALA A 668 -27.09 -3.68 9.84
N LEU A 669 -27.87 -4.73 9.57
CA LEU A 669 -29.13 -4.64 8.84
C LEU A 669 -30.24 -3.95 9.65
N ARG A 670 -30.27 -4.14 10.98
CA ARG A 670 -31.29 -3.57 11.88
C ARG A 670 -31.04 -2.11 12.29
N ARG A 671 -29.82 -1.58 12.12
CA ARG A 671 -29.48 -0.21 12.55
C ARG A 671 -30.18 0.86 11.70
N PRO A 672 -30.87 1.87 12.30
CA PRO A 672 -31.46 3.00 11.56
C PRO A 672 -30.39 4.00 11.11
N LEU A 673 -30.69 4.80 10.07
CA LEU A 673 -29.78 5.82 9.55
C LEU A 673 -29.73 7.01 10.52
N ARG A 674 -28.60 7.21 11.19
CA ARG A 674 -28.38 8.34 12.11
C ARG A 674 -27.50 9.38 11.44
N LEU A 675 -27.89 10.65 11.54
CA LEU A 675 -27.06 11.79 11.12
C LEU A 675 -25.74 11.74 11.90
N SER A 676 -24.66 11.45 11.18
CA SER A 676 -23.31 11.45 11.74
C SER A 676 -22.51 12.55 11.06
N TRP A 677 -21.82 13.38 11.85
CA TRP A 677 -20.88 14.38 11.33
C TRP A 677 -19.86 13.77 10.36
N ARG A 678 -19.48 12.49 10.56
CA ARG A 678 -18.56 11.77 9.68
C ARG A 678 -19.10 11.65 8.27
N TYR A 679 -20.36 11.23 8.13
CA TYR A 679 -21.00 10.96 6.85
C TYR A 679 -21.95 12.08 6.47
N LEU A 680 -21.64 13.34 6.77
CA LEU A 680 -22.40 14.48 6.25
C LEU A 680 -21.85 14.89 4.88
N SER A 681 -22.71 15.34 3.96
CA SER A 681 -22.28 15.74 2.62
C SER A 681 -21.22 16.83 2.67
N GLY A 682 -20.28 16.80 1.72
CA GLY A 682 -19.15 17.73 1.69
C GLY A 682 -19.60 19.19 1.58
N THR A 683 -20.64 19.45 0.78
CA THR A 683 -21.23 20.78 0.61
C THR A 683 -21.81 21.30 1.93
N LEU A 684 -22.55 20.47 2.65
CA LEU A 684 -23.16 20.85 3.93
C LEU A 684 -22.10 21.04 5.02
N LYS A 685 -21.09 20.18 5.09
CA LYS A 685 -19.94 20.37 6.00
C LYS A 685 -19.25 21.71 5.74
N ASN A 686 -18.99 22.04 4.47
CA ASN A 686 -18.34 23.29 4.12
C ASN A 686 -19.20 24.51 4.45
N ALA A 687 -20.51 24.45 4.19
CA ALA A 687 -21.44 25.50 4.57
C ALA A 687 -21.48 25.70 6.10
N LEU A 688 -21.56 24.62 6.88
CA LEU A 688 -21.55 24.69 8.35
C LEU A 688 -20.23 25.24 8.90
N LYS A 689 -19.08 24.85 8.34
CA LYS A 689 -17.77 25.39 8.71
C LYS A 689 -17.70 26.90 8.47
N ILE A 690 -18.10 27.35 7.29
CA ILE A 690 -18.10 28.77 6.93
C ILE A 690 -19.07 29.55 7.82
N GLY A 691 -20.29 29.03 7.99
CA GLY A 691 -21.32 29.63 8.85
C GLY A 691 -20.86 29.78 10.30
N LEU A 692 -20.32 28.71 10.91
CA LEU A 692 -19.81 28.76 12.28
C LEU A 692 -18.68 29.77 12.45
N GLY A 693 -17.70 29.78 11.53
CA GLY A 693 -16.62 30.76 11.56
C GLY A 693 -17.14 32.20 11.41
N PHE A 694 -18.09 32.42 10.50
CA PHE A 694 -18.68 33.73 10.26
C PHE A 694 -19.47 34.22 11.47
N SER A 695 -20.28 33.36 12.10
CA SER A 695 -21.05 33.71 13.30
C SER A 695 -20.14 34.13 14.46
N VAL A 696 -19.03 33.42 14.69
CA VAL A 696 -18.04 33.77 15.73
C VAL A 696 -17.39 35.12 15.43
N ALA A 697 -17.01 35.36 14.17
CA ALA A 697 -16.46 36.66 13.76
C ALA A 697 -17.48 37.78 13.92
N ALA A 698 -18.72 37.59 13.45
CA ALA A 698 -19.80 38.56 13.54
C ALA A 698 -20.12 38.94 14.99
N ALA A 699 -20.23 37.96 15.88
CA ALA A 699 -20.43 38.22 17.30
C ALA A 699 -19.28 39.03 17.91
N SER A 700 -18.04 38.74 17.52
CA SER A 700 -16.86 39.45 18.03
C SER A 700 -16.76 40.88 17.49
N PHE A 701 -17.02 41.10 16.20
CA PHE A 701 -17.00 42.45 15.62
C PHE A 701 -18.12 43.32 16.19
N ALA A 702 -19.30 42.76 16.40
CA ALA A 702 -20.45 43.45 16.99
C ALA A 702 -20.25 43.81 18.47
N SER A 703 -19.48 43.03 19.24
CA SER A 703 -19.27 43.30 20.67
C SER A 703 -18.17 44.33 20.96
N ILE A 704 -17.25 44.56 20.03
CA ILE A 704 -16.05 45.39 20.26
C ILE A 704 -16.16 46.76 19.59
N ASN A 705 -16.75 46.83 18.40
CA ASN A 705 -16.67 48.02 17.57
C ASN A 705 -17.92 48.90 17.71
N SER A 706 -17.72 50.14 18.15
CA SER A 706 -18.78 51.14 18.27
C SER A 706 -19.25 51.68 16.91
N TRP A 707 -18.42 51.58 15.87
CA TRP A 707 -18.75 52.05 14.53
C TRP A 707 -19.51 50.99 13.72
N TRP A 708 -20.72 51.33 13.27
CA TRP A 708 -21.64 50.40 12.59
C TRP A 708 -21.04 49.72 11.35
N VAL A 709 -20.21 50.43 10.58
CA VAL A 709 -19.54 49.89 9.39
C VAL A 709 -18.65 48.72 9.81
N LEU A 710 -17.80 48.91 10.81
CA LEU A 710 -16.88 47.87 11.25
C LEU A 710 -17.59 46.74 12.01
N ALA A 711 -18.64 47.05 12.77
CA ALA A 711 -19.45 46.06 13.48
C ALA A 711 -20.17 45.07 12.52
N TRP A 712 -20.73 45.56 11.41
CA TRP A 712 -21.52 44.73 10.48
C TRP A 712 -20.76 44.30 9.22
N LEU A 713 -19.89 45.15 8.65
CA LEU A 713 -19.07 44.82 7.47
C LEU A 713 -17.70 44.23 7.83
N GLY A 714 -17.21 44.41 9.07
CA GLY A 714 -15.93 43.86 9.54
C GLY A 714 -15.76 42.35 9.29
N PRO A 715 -16.75 41.49 9.61
CA PRO A 715 -16.69 40.06 9.32
C PRO A 715 -16.52 39.75 7.82
N PHE A 716 -17.22 40.50 6.96
CA PHE A 716 -17.11 40.33 5.50
C PHE A 716 -15.74 40.76 4.99
N ILE A 717 -15.17 41.86 5.49
CA ILE A 717 -13.82 42.31 5.15
C ILE A 717 -12.80 41.25 5.60
N TRP A 718 -12.93 40.74 6.83
CA TRP A 718 -12.04 39.73 7.40
C TRP A 718 -12.05 38.41 6.59
N PHE A 719 -13.24 37.96 6.21
CA PHE A 719 -13.42 36.77 5.37
C PHE A 719 -12.92 37.03 3.94
N GLY A 720 -13.18 38.23 3.40
CA GLY A 720 -12.71 38.67 2.08
C GLY A 720 -11.19 38.61 1.96
N ILE A 721 -10.45 39.15 2.93
CA ILE A 721 -8.99 39.08 2.99
C ILE A 721 -8.51 37.62 2.92
N THR A 722 -9.13 36.74 3.72
CA THR A 722 -8.77 35.31 3.78
C THR A 722 -9.10 34.58 2.47
N GLY A 723 -10.24 34.91 1.85
CA GLY A 723 -10.66 34.37 0.56
C GLY A 723 -9.71 34.77 -0.55
N VAL A 724 -9.40 36.06 -0.68
CA VAL A 724 -8.44 36.60 -1.66
C VAL A 724 -7.05 35.99 -1.47
N ARG A 725 -6.58 35.84 -0.23
CA ARG A 725 -5.30 35.17 0.08
C ARG A 725 -5.25 33.73 -0.45
N ASN A 726 -6.32 32.94 -0.27
CA ASN A 726 -6.38 31.57 -0.80
C ASN A 726 -6.33 31.54 -2.34
N VAL A 727 -6.98 32.51 -2.99
CA VAL A 727 -6.94 32.67 -4.45
C VAL A 727 -5.51 33.02 -4.92
N ILE A 728 -4.84 33.99 -4.29
CA ILE A 728 -3.46 34.38 -4.62
C ILE A 728 -2.51 33.20 -4.42
N GLN A 729 -2.64 32.47 -3.31
CA GLN A 729 -1.86 31.26 -3.02
C GLN A 729 -1.99 30.22 -4.14
N ALA A 730 -3.22 29.90 -4.57
CA ALA A 730 -3.46 28.94 -5.64
C ALA A 730 -2.81 29.38 -6.96
N VAL A 731 -2.90 30.68 -7.28
CA VAL A 731 -2.30 31.27 -8.49
C VAL A 731 -0.77 31.20 -8.45
N LEU A 732 -0.15 31.56 -7.33
CA LEU A 732 1.30 31.49 -7.15
C LEU A 732 1.83 30.05 -7.18
N GLY A 733 1.11 29.10 -6.60
CA GLY A 733 1.45 27.68 -6.67
C GLY A 733 1.50 27.17 -8.11
N CYS A 734 0.48 27.49 -8.91
CA CYS A 734 0.26 26.85 -10.22
C CYS A 734 1.03 27.45 -11.39
N GLY A 735 1.52 28.69 -11.30
CA GLY A 735 2.17 29.30 -12.47
C GLY A 735 2.34 30.82 -12.45
N GLY A 736 1.57 31.52 -11.63
CA GLY A 736 1.41 32.98 -11.73
C GLY A 736 0.38 33.37 -12.79
N LEU A 737 0.57 34.53 -13.44
CA LEU A 737 -0.34 35.08 -14.46
C LEU A 737 -0.19 34.44 -15.85
N ARG A 738 0.93 33.75 -16.13
CA ARG A 738 1.15 32.95 -17.35
C ARG A 738 0.49 31.57 -17.21
N ARG A 739 -0.84 31.56 -17.12
CA ARG A 739 -1.68 30.39 -16.88
C ARG A 739 -1.91 29.59 -18.16
N SER A 740 -2.11 28.28 -18.04
CA SER A 740 -2.78 27.53 -19.11
C SER A 740 -4.26 27.98 -19.14
N PRO A 741 -4.79 28.40 -20.29
CA PRO A 741 -6.18 28.86 -20.41
C PRO A 741 -7.22 27.74 -20.23
N LEU A 742 -6.78 26.49 -20.09
CA LEU A 742 -7.64 25.29 -20.10
C LEU A 742 -8.17 24.88 -18.72
N LEU A 743 -7.66 25.44 -17.63
CA LEU A 743 -8.04 25.06 -16.28
C LEU A 743 -9.02 26.07 -15.67
N THR A 744 -10.13 25.56 -15.11
CA THR A 744 -11.13 26.41 -14.47
C THR A 744 -10.70 26.77 -13.04
N TRP A 745 -11.17 27.91 -12.51
CA TRP A 745 -10.86 28.33 -11.14
C TRP A 745 -11.28 27.32 -10.07
N LYS A 746 -12.29 26.48 -10.36
CA LYS A 746 -12.77 25.41 -9.47
C LYS A 746 -11.75 24.28 -9.29
N ASP A 747 -10.87 24.08 -10.27
CA ASP A 747 -9.83 23.04 -10.24
C ASP A 747 -8.59 23.51 -9.46
N TYR A 748 -8.39 24.82 -9.36
CA TYR A 748 -7.28 25.44 -8.62
C TYR A 748 -7.58 25.70 -7.15
N VAL A 749 -8.82 26.05 -6.82
CA VAL A 749 -9.23 26.40 -5.45
C VAL A 749 -9.99 25.23 -4.85
N SER A 750 -9.33 24.46 -3.97
CA SER A 750 -10.04 23.44 -3.23
C SER A 750 -10.99 24.07 -2.21
N PHE A 751 -12.29 23.99 -2.47
CA PHE A 751 -13.34 24.59 -1.63
C PHE A 751 -13.31 24.11 -0.18
N ASP A 752 -12.86 22.88 0.08
CA ASP A 752 -12.75 22.40 1.45
C ASP A 752 -11.54 23.01 2.21
N ARG A 753 -10.38 23.28 1.55
CA ARG A 753 -9.30 24.06 2.19
C ARG A 753 -9.72 25.50 2.43
N LEU A 754 -10.51 26.08 1.51
CA LEU A 754 -11.09 27.41 1.68
C LEU A 754 -12.04 27.45 2.88
N ALA A 755 -12.99 26.50 2.98
CA ALA A 755 -13.93 26.41 4.09
C ALA A 755 -13.22 26.20 5.44
N ASP A 756 -12.18 25.36 5.49
CA ASP A 756 -11.34 25.21 6.68
C ASP A 756 -10.62 26.51 7.03
N SER A 757 -10.06 27.23 6.05
CA SER A 757 -9.40 28.52 6.29
C SER A 757 -10.38 29.58 6.82
N LEU A 758 -11.60 29.62 6.29
CA LEU A 758 -12.66 30.52 6.71
C LEU A 758 -13.23 30.19 8.10
N LEU A 759 -13.30 28.90 8.47
CA LEU A 759 -13.68 28.51 9.84
C LEU A 759 -12.69 29.09 10.87
N PHE A 760 -11.40 28.79 10.70
CA PHE A 760 -10.40 29.16 11.71
C PHE A 760 -10.03 30.64 11.67
N THR A 761 -10.14 31.32 10.53
CA THR A 761 -10.02 32.79 10.52
C THR A 761 -11.14 33.44 11.33
N GLY A 762 -12.33 32.85 11.36
CA GLY A 762 -13.42 33.33 12.22
C GLY A 762 -13.05 33.29 13.70
N PHE A 763 -12.52 32.15 14.16
CA PHE A 763 -12.02 31.99 15.55
C PHE A 763 -10.79 32.84 15.88
N SER A 764 -10.04 33.31 14.88
CA SER A 764 -8.90 34.21 15.13
C SER A 764 -9.32 35.63 15.53
N VAL A 765 -10.55 36.06 15.19
CA VAL A 765 -11.07 37.40 15.56
C VAL A 765 -11.11 37.59 17.08
N PRO A 766 -11.82 36.76 17.87
CA PRO A 766 -11.86 36.96 19.32
C PRO A 766 -10.48 36.79 19.97
N LEU A 767 -9.63 35.90 19.44
CA LEU A 767 -8.28 35.72 19.96
C LEU A 767 -7.44 37.00 19.79
N LEU A 768 -7.40 37.57 18.58
CA LEU A 768 -6.54 38.71 18.30
C LEU A 768 -7.13 40.01 18.83
N ASP A 769 -8.45 40.19 18.71
CA ASP A 769 -9.09 41.47 18.98
C ASP A 769 -9.53 41.62 20.44
N ILE A 770 -10.08 40.56 21.04
CA ILE A 770 -10.51 40.59 22.45
C ILE A 770 -9.34 40.24 23.36
N VAL A 771 -8.76 39.04 23.19
CA VAL A 771 -7.78 38.51 24.14
C VAL A 771 -6.46 39.26 24.06
N VAL A 772 -5.88 39.38 22.86
CA VAL A 772 -4.54 39.97 22.70
C VAL A 772 -4.59 41.49 22.70
N ARG A 773 -5.36 42.13 21.80
CA ARG A 773 -5.40 43.59 21.67
C ARG A 773 -6.07 44.26 22.87
N THR A 774 -7.31 43.88 23.20
CA THR A 774 -8.11 44.62 24.19
C THR A 774 -7.73 44.27 25.63
N LEU A 775 -7.72 42.98 25.99
CA LEU A 775 -7.48 42.56 27.38
C LEU A 775 -6.00 42.59 27.76
N LEU A 776 -5.13 41.97 26.96
CA LEU A 776 -3.71 41.83 27.32
C LEU A 776 -2.90 43.10 27.07
N LEU A 777 -2.97 43.67 25.86
CA LEU A 777 -2.16 44.84 25.49
C LEU A 777 -2.77 46.15 25.97
N GLY A 778 -4.05 46.39 25.67
CA GLY A 778 -4.74 47.63 26.05
C GLY A 778 -4.95 47.76 27.55
N GLN A 779 -5.78 46.89 28.14
CA GLN A 779 -6.14 46.96 29.57
C GLN A 779 -5.01 46.48 30.50
N GLY A 780 -4.23 45.47 30.09
CA GLY A 780 -3.17 44.90 30.92
C GLY A 780 -1.85 45.67 30.90
N LEU A 781 -1.41 46.14 29.72
CA LEU A 781 -0.07 46.72 29.52
C LEU A 781 -0.08 48.19 29.06
N GLY A 782 -1.26 48.78 28.81
CA GLY A 782 -1.40 50.16 28.33
C GLY A 782 -0.85 50.39 26.91
N VAL A 783 -0.69 49.33 26.12
CA VAL A 783 -0.13 49.38 24.76
C VAL A 783 -1.26 49.47 23.73
N THR A 784 -1.27 50.58 23.00
CA THR A 784 -2.25 51.00 21.97
C THR A 784 -1.52 51.43 20.69
N THR A 785 -2.25 51.73 19.61
CA THR A 785 -1.66 52.23 18.37
C THR A 785 -1.01 53.60 18.51
N SER A 786 -1.47 54.41 19.46
CA SER A 786 -0.95 55.74 19.78
C SER A 786 0.25 55.72 20.74
N SER A 787 0.39 54.69 21.58
CA SER A 787 1.49 54.61 22.56
C SER A 787 2.72 53.87 22.03
N ASN A 788 2.55 52.65 21.50
CA ASN A 788 3.65 51.89 20.91
C ASN A 788 3.14 50.95 19.79
N PRO A 789 2.97 51.47 18.56
CA PRO A 789 2.41 50.71 17.45
C PRO A 789 3.26 49.50 17.07
N LEU A 790 4.59 49.61 17.17
CA LEU A 790 5.51 48.51 16.83
C LEU A 790 5.34 47.31 17.78
N LEU A 791 5.26 47.57 19.09
CA LEU A 791 5.05 46.53 20.10
C LEU A 791 3.67 45.87 19.97
N LEU A 792 2.63 46.67 19.70
CA LEU A 792 1.28 46.17 19.45
C LEU A 792 1.26 45.20 18.26
N PHE A 793 1.79 45.62 17.11
CA PHE A 793 1.81 44.78 15.91
C PHE A 793 2.72 43.55 16.07
N ALA A 794 3.83 43.65 16.83
CA ALA A 794 4.70 42.52 17.13
C ALA A 794 3.98 41.42 17.92
N CYS A 795 3.34 41.78 19.03
CA CYS A 795 2.59 40.84 19.87
C CYS A 795 1.42 40.21 19.10
N MET A 796 0.66 41.01 18.34
CA MET A 796 -0.43 40.50 17.50
C MET A 796 0.07 39.54 16.41
N ALA A 797 1.18 39.87 15.73
CA ALA A 797 1.76 39.03 14.70
C ALA A 797 2.25 37.69 15.25
N VAL A 798 2.90 37.68 16.42
CA VAL A 798 3.38 36.45 17.09
C VAL A 798 2.21 35.57 17.52
N ALA A 799 1.19 36.15 18.19
CA ALA A 799 0.00 35.40 18.59
C ALA A 799 -0.72 34.77 17.38
N ASN A 800 -0.88 35.54 16.30
CA ASN A 800 -1.47 35.05 15.04
C ASN A 800 -0.61 33.95 14.39
N GLY A 801 0.73 34.10 14.38
CA GLY A 801 1.67 33.09 13.89
C GLY A 801 1.59 31.78 14.66
N LEU A 802 1.59 31.84 16.00
CA LEU A 802 1.44 30.67 16.88
C LEU A 802 0.09 29.98 16.69
N TYR A 803 -0.99 30.75 16.57
CA TYR A 803 -2.33 30.21 16.29
C TYR A 803 -2.37 29.47 14.95
N LEU A 804 -1.79 30.05 13.88
CA LEU A 804 -1.72 29.42 12.57
C LEU A 804 -0.85 28.16 12.57
N ALA A 805 0.36 28.24 13.13
CA ALA A 805 1.26 27.10 13.21
C ALA A 805 0.62 25.93 13.96
N SER A 806 -0.03 26.21 15.09
CA SER A 806 -0.71 25.20 15.91
C SER A 806 -1.85 24.52 15.15
N HIS A 807 -2.71 25.29 14.48
CA HIS A 807 -3.84 24.67 13.78
C HIS A 807 -3.43 24.00 12.46
N ASN A 808 -2.37 24.46 11.79
CA ASN A 808 -1.82 23.81 10.60
C ASN A 808 -1.17 22.45 10.93
N LEU A 809 -0.46 22.36 12.06
CA LEU A 809 0.03 21.10 12.61
C LEU A 809 -1.12 20.17 12.97
N LEU A 810 -2.17 20.72 13.59
CA LEU A 810 -3.39 20.00 13.87
C LEU A 810 -3.99 19.45 12.57
N ARG A 811 -4.24 20.26 11.55
CA ARG A 811 -4.81 19.86 10.24
C ARG A 811 -3.94 18.84 9.48
N GLY A 812 -2.66 18.72 9.82
CA GLY A 812 -1.74 17.77 9.20
C GLY A 812 -1.10 18.29 7.92
N LEU A 813 -0.93 19.60 7.79
CA LEU A 813 -0.16 20.22 6.70
C LEU A 813 1.36 19.96 6.88
N PRO A 814 2.18 20.12 5.83
CA PRO A 814 3.62 19.89 5.90
C PRO A 814 4.27 20.68 7.04
N LYS A 815 5.21 20.05 7.77
CA LYS A 815 5.94 20.72 8.87
C LYS A 815 6.65 22.00 8.41
N SER A 816 7.13 22.04 7.17
CA SER A 816 7.70 23.23 6.54
C SER A 816 6.73 24.41 6.46
N ALA A 817 5.45 24.15 6.20
CA ALA A 817 4.41 25.19 6.18
C ALA A 817 4.08 25.70 7.59
N ALA A 818 4.13 24.83 8.61
CA ALA A 818 3.96 25.25 10.01
C ALA A 818 5.12 26.14 10.49
N VAL A 819 6.36 25.78 10.16
CA VAL A 819 7.56 26.58 10.46
C VAL A 819 7.55 27.90 9.69
N GLY A 820 7.19 27.88 8.40
CA GLY A 820 7.06 29.09 7.59
C GLY A 820 6.00 30.06 8.13
N ASN A 821 4.90 29.54 8.67
CA ASN A 821 3.87 30.36 9.32
C ASN A 821 4.29 30.96 10.67
N LEU A 822 5.28 30.38 11.35
CA LEU A 822 5.91 30.99 12.54
C LEU A 822 6.84 32.14 12.12
N PHE A 823 7.62 31.94 11.06
CA PHE A 823 8.52 32.97 10.51
C PHE A 823 7.75 34.14 9.87
N ARG A 824 6.53 33.89 9.40
CA ARG A 824 5.60 34.91 8.88
C ARG A 824 5.46 36.12 9.81
N SER A 825 5.40 35.89 11.12
CA SER A 825 5.27 36.95 12.12
C SER A 825 6.41 37.96 12.04
N VAL A 826 7.64 37.51 11.75
CA VAL A 826 8.82 38.39 11.62
C VAL A 826 8.70 39.34 10.43
N VAL A 827 8.16 38.85 9.31
CA VAL A 827 8.04 39.63 8.07
C VAL A 827 6.75 40.47 8.03
N SER A 828 5.68 40.02 8.70
CA SER A 828 4.41 40.75 8.72
C SER A 828 4.44 42.01 9.57
N ILE A 829 5.32 42.08 10.59
CA ILE A 829 5.45 43.25 11.49
C ILE A 829 5.86 44.52 10.74
N PRO A 830 7.00 44.56 10.02
CA PRO A 830 7.40 45.78 9.29
C PRO A 830 6.39 46.13 8.18
N LEU A 831 5.75 45.13 7.57
CA LEU A 831 4.72 45.36 6.56
C LEU A 831 3.46 45.99 7.14
N ALA A 832 2.98 45.49 8.30
CA ALA A 832 1.81 46.05 8.98
C ALA A 832 2.06 47.48 9.43
N PHE A 833 3.24 47.75 10.01
CA PHE A 833 3.64 49.10 10.39
C PHE A 833 3.69 50.03 9.16
N GLY A 834 4.34 49.63 8.08
CA GLY A 834 4.43 50.43 6.86
C GLY A 834 3.06 50.71 6.22
N LEU A 835 2.16 49.73 6.18
CA LEU A 835 0.79 49.91 5.69
C LEU A 835 -0.02 50.87 6.59
N ASN A 836 0.15 50.78 7.91
CA ASN A 836 -0.50 51.68 8.86
C ASN A 836 -0.02 53.13 8.66
N GLN A 837 1.29 53.35 8.52
CA GLN A 837 1.85 54.67 8.25
C GLN A 837 1.38 55.23 6.90
N GLY A 838 1.31 54.40 5.86
CA GLY A 838 0.82 54.82 4.54
C GLY A 838 -0.66 55.20 4.55
N LEU A 839 -1.50 54.47 5.29
CA LEU A 839 -2.90 54.82 5.49
C LEU A 839 -3.06 56.11 6.31
N ALA A 840 -2.26 56.29 7.37
CA ALA A 840 -2.27 57.51 8.16
C ALA A 840 -1.91 58.74 7.32
N TRP A 841 -0.89 58.60 6.45
CA TRP A 841 -0.50 59.63 5.50
C TRP A 841 -1.62 59.98 4.51
N LEU A 842 -2.31 58.99 3.95
CA LEU A 842 -3.44 59.20 3.04
C LEU A 842 -4.63 59.89 3.72
N LEU A 843 -4.96 59.51 4.97
CA LEU A 843 -6.05 60.10 5.74
C LEU A 843 -5.74 61.54 6.17
N ALA A 844 -4.48 61.83 6.51
CA ALA A 844 -4.02 63.19 6.76
C ALA A 844 -4.16 64.08 5.51
N HIS A 845 -3.81 63.54 4.32
CA HIS A 845 -4.00 64.25 3.04
C HIS A 845 -5.49 64.38 2.64
N GLY A 846 -6.35 63.51 3.16
CA GLY A 846 -7.80 63.58 2.99
C GLY A 846 -8.51 64.56 3.95
N GLY A 847 -7.77 65.27 4.81
CA GLY A 847 -8.31 66.30 5.70
C GLY A 847 -8.78 65.81 7.08
N ILE A 848 -8.40 64.60 7.50
CA ILE A 848 -8.72 64.08 8.84
C ILE A 848 -7.68 64.58 9.86
N ILE A 849 -8.15 65.24 10.92
CA ILE A 849 -7.32 65.95 11.92
C ILE A 849 -6.49 64.98 12.78
N ASP A 850 -7.03 63.80 13.10
CA ASP A 850 -6.32 62.76 13.86
C ASP A 850 -6.42 61.39 13.15
N PRO A 851 -5.49 61.09 12.23
CA PRO A 851 -5.48 59.85 11.46
C PRO A 851 -5.25 58.61 12.34
N GLU A 852 -4.54 58.75 13.45
CA GLU A 852 -4.14 57.62 14.30
C GLU A 852 -5.32 57.11 15.13
N LEU A 853 -6.13 58.03 15.68
CA LEU A 853 -7.37 57.68 16.38
C LEU A 853 -8.39 57.02 15.43
N ALA A 854 -8.44 57.46 14.16
CA ALA A 854 -9.32 56.89 13.15
C ALA A 854 -8.87 55.49 12.68
N LEU A 855 -7.56 55.19 12.75
CA LEU A 855 -6.98 53.89 12.35
C LEU A 855 -6.94 52.86 13.48
N GLU A 856 -7.04 53.27 14.74
CA GLU A 856 -7.01 52.36 15.90
C GLU A 856 -8.05 51.21 15.81
N PRO A 857 -9.32 51.45 15.41
CA PRO A 857 -10.29 50.37 15.21
C PRO A 857 -9.91 49.40 14.07
N PHE A 858 -9.10 49.85 13.10
CA PHE A 858 -8.66 49.06 11.96
C PHE A 858 -7.33 48.34 12.17
N ALA A 859 -6.63 48.57 13.28
CA ALA A 859 -5.31 48.00 13.53
C ALA A 859 -5.29 46.47 13.38
N ALA A 860 -6.33 45.78 13.87
CA ALA A 860 -6.46 44.33 13.71
C ALA A 860 -6.65 43.89 12.25
N ILE A 861 -7.39 44.66 11.45
CA ILE A 861 -7.59 44.40 10.02
C ILE A 861 -6.30 44.65 9.23
N VAL A 862 -5.58 45.74 9.51
CA VAL A 862 -4.29 46.07 8.87
C VAL A 862 -3.25 44.98 9.19
N SER A 863 -3.14 44.61 10.47
CA SER A 863 -2.26 43.51 10.92
C SER A 863 -2.62 42.18 10.26
N LYS A 864 -3.91 41.86 10.15
CA LYS A 864 -4.37 40.66 9.42
C LYS A 864 -4.00 40.72 7.94
N PHE A 865 -4.27 41.83 7.27
CA PHE A 865 -4.03 41.97 5.84
C PHE A 865 -2.55 41.78 5.52
N ALA A 866 -1.66 42.46 6.26
CA ALA A 866 -0.21 42.29 6.14
C ALA A 866 0.21 40.82 6.35
N SER A 867 -0.32 40.18 7.39
CA SER A 867 -0.04 38.77 7.71
C SER A 867 -0.53 37.80 6.63
N ASP A 868 -1.72 37.99 6.06
CA ASP A 868 -2.26 37.15 4.99
C ASP A 868 -1.54 37.40 3.64
N CYS A 869 -1.06 38.62 3.35
CA CYS A 869 -0.20 38.87 2.18
C CYS A 869 1.09 38.05 2.24
N VAL A 870 1.79 38.06 3.38
CA VAL A 870 3.00 37.25 3.58
C VAL A 870 2.67 35.75 3.52
N ALA A 871 1.55 35.33 4.10
CA ALA A 871 1.10 33.93 4.05
C ALA A 871 0.84 33.45 2.61
N ALA A 872 0.19 34.28 1.78
CA ALA A 872 -0.09 33.95 0.38
C ALA A 872 1.20 33.66 -0.40
N VAL A 873 2.28 34.40 -0.12
CA VAL A 873 3.60 34.19 -0.74
C VAL A 873 4.27 32.92 -0.20
N ILE A 874 4.38 32.77 1.13
CA ILE A 874 5.06 31.62 1.75
C ILE A 874 4.37 30.30 1.37
N GLU A 875 3.05 30.24 1.49
CA GLU A 875 2.30 29.03 1.16
C GLU A 875 2.22 28.81 -0.35
N GLY A 876 2.15 29.87 -1.16
CA GLY A 876 2.25 29.78 -2.62
C GLY A 876 3.59 29.19 -3.09
N LEU A 877 4.71 29.55 -2.43
CA LEU A 877 6.02 28.95 -2.68
C LEU A 877 6.09 27.49 -2.25
N ALA A 878 5.46 27.13 -1.13
CA ALA A 878 5.37 25.74 -0.68
C ALA A 878 4.53 24.87 -1.64
N ASP A 879 3.38 25.38 -2.10
CA ASP A 879 2.54 24.72 -3.10
C ASP A 879 3.29 24.61 -4.45
N ARG A 880 4.06 25.65 -4.85
CA ARG A 880 4.95 25.58 -6.03
C ARG A 880 5.97 24.44 -5.89
N ALA A 881 6.66 24.34 -4.75
CA ALA A 881 7.63 23.28 -4.51
C ALA A 881 6.96 21.90 -4.55
N LYS A 882 5.75 21.74 -3.99
CA LYS A 882 4.95 20.51 -4.10
C LYS A 882 4.67 20.15 -5.56
N TYR A 883 4.14 21.07 -6.38
CA TYR A 883 3.83 20.78 -7.78
C TYR A 883 5.09 20.47 -8.60
N VAL A 884 6.19 21.19 -8.41
CA VAL A 884 7.46 20.91 -9.12
C VAL A 884 7.96 19.49 -8.82
N ARG A 885 7.89 19.06 -7.55
CA ARG A 885 8.30 17.70 -7.15
C ARG A 885 7.43 16.62 -7.77
N MET A 886 6.11 16.81 -7.74
CA MET A 886 5.15 15.92 -8.40
C MET A 886 5.44 15.83 -9.91
N ARG A 887 5.62 16.97 -10.59
CA ARG A 887 5.95 17.00 -12.02
C ARG A 887 7.29 16.34 -12.32
N LEU A 888 8.31 16.52 -11.48
CA LEU A 888 9.62 15.87 -11.66
C LEU A 888 9.48 14.35 -11.61
N ARG A 889 8.69 13.82 -10.68
CA ARG A 889 8.37 12.39 -10.61
C ARG A 889 7.63 11.92 -11.85
N ASP A 890 6.56 12.61 -12.24
CA ASP A 890 5.74 12.24 -13.40
C ASP A 890 6.56 12.21 -14.71
N TYR A 891 7.40 13.24 -14.95
CA TYR A 891 8.30 13.25 -16.10
C TYR A 891 9.38 12.17 -16.01
N ARG A 892 9.95 11.91 -14.82
CA ARG A 892 10.96 10.84 -14.63
C ARG A 892 10.40 9.47 -14.99
N GLU A 893 9.21 9.15 -14.49
CA GLU A 893 8.53 7.88 -14.78
C GLU A 893 8.28 7.75 -16.30
N LYS A 894 7.83 8.83 -16.94
CA LYS A 894 7.59 8.83 -18.40
C LYS A 894 8.83 8.77 -19.26
N PHE A 895 9.90 9.47 -18.89
CA PHE A 895 11.17 9.38 -19.59
C PHE A 895 11.76 7.98 -19.47
N LYS A 896 11.72 7.36 -18.29
CA LYS A 896 12.14 5.96 -18.12
C LYS A 896 11.38 5.04 -19.07
N GLN A 897 10.06 5.15 -19.09
CA GLN A 897 9.21 4.36 -19.96
C GLN A 897 9.53 4.58 -21.46
N LEU A 898 9.81 5.82 -21.86
CA LEU A 898 10.21 6.16 -23.21
C LEU A 898 11.57 5.53 -23.59
N TYR A 899 12.57 5.60 -22.70
CA TYR A 899 13.89 4.99 -22.90
C TYR A 899 13.84 3.46 -22.93
N ASP A 900 13.03 2.85 -22.07
CA ASP A 900 12.81 1.39 -22.06
C ASP A 900 12.16 0.95 -23.39
N THR A 901 11.18 1.71 -23.88
CA THR A 901 10.52 1.46 -25.18
C THR A 901 11.52 1.58 -26.33
N TYR A 902 12.35 2.62 -26.32
CA TYR A 902 13.39 2.81 -27.34
C TYR A 902 14.42 1.68 -27.32
N SER A 903 14.85 1.25 -26.13
CA SER A 903 15.78 0.12 -25.97
C SER A 903 15.19 -1.18 -26.55
N LEU A 904 13.89 -1.41 -26.37
CA LEU A 904 13.20 -2.55 -27.00
C LEU A 904 13.14 -2.42 -28.53
N LEU A 905 12.93 -1.21 -29.06
CA LEU A 905 12.94 -0.97 -30.52
C LEU A 905 14.33 -1.24 -31.11
N GLU A 906 15.40 -0.77 -30.48
CA GLU A 906 16.79 -1.04 -30.88
C GLU A 906 17.12 -2.55 -30.85
N LEU A 907 16.61 -3.28 -29.85
CA LEU A 907 16.78 -4.74 -29.78
C LEU A 907 16.00 -5.48 -30.88
N LEU A 908 14.85 -4.96 -31.31
CA LEU A 908 14.02 -5.56 -32.37
C LEU A 908 14.51 -5.21 -33.77
N PHE A 909 15.12 -4.04 -33.95
CA PHE A 909 15.66 -3.58 -35.23
C PHE A 909 17.17 -3.23 -35.14
N PRO A 910 18.07 -4.20 -34.88
CA PRO A 910 19.50 -3.91 -34.68
C PRO A 910 20.20 -3.35 -35.92
N SER A 911 19.60 -3.52 -37.11
CA SER A 911 20.16 -3.13 -38.41
C SER A 911 19.61 -1.80 -38.93
N ASP A 912 18.53 -1.28 -38.33
CA ASP A 912 17.88 -0.04 -38.76
C ASP A 912 18.17 1.09 -37.77
N ASP A 913 18.32 2.32 -38.26
CA ASP A 913 18.41 3.49 -37.40
C ASP A 913 16.99 3.82 -36.87
N VAL A 914 16.73 3.45 -35.61
CA VAL A 914 15.43 3.67 -34.95
C VAL A 914 15.04 5.15 -34.93
N ALA A 915 16.01 6.08 -34.87
CA ALA A 915 15.72 7.51 -34.96
C ALA A 915 15.17 7.88 -36.35
N LYS A 916 15.70 7.32 -37.44
CA LYS A 916 15.14 7.53 -38.79
C LYS A 916 13.74 6.93 -38.93
N LEU A 917 13.47 5.78 -38.30
CA LEU A 917 12.11 5.23 -38.28
C LEU A 917 11.13 6.17 -37.57
N LEU A 918 11.54 6.84 -36.48
CA LEU A 918 10.70 7.81 -35.77
C LEU A 918 10.52 9.15 -36.51
N GLU A 919 11.38 9.49 -37.47
CA GLU A 919 11.22 10.68 -38.34
C GLU A 919 10.01 10.56 -39.27
N THR A 920 9.61 9.34 -39.64
CA THR A 920 8.45 9.03 -40.50
C THR A 920 7.36 8.25 -39.75
N PRO A 921 6.50 8.91 -38.94
CA PRO A 921 5.50 8.23 -38.11
C PRO A 921 4.57 7.28 -38.86
N LYS A 922 4.30 7.55 -40.15
CA LYS A 922 3.47 6.67 -41.00
C LYS A 922 4.17 5.35 -41.29
N GLU A 923 5.45 5.38 -41.63
CA GLU A 923 6.25 4.19 -41.93
C GLU A 923 6.49 3.40 -40.65
N PHE A 924 6.81 4.09 -39.55
CA PHE A 924 6.93 3.51 -38.21
C PHE A 924 5.70 2.68 -37.79
N ILE A 925 4.50 3.27 -37.87
CA ILE A 925 3.26 2.55 -37.49
C ILE A 925 2.99 1.37 -38.45
N THR A 926 3.31 1.52 -39.74
CA THR A 926 3.05 0.48 -40.75
C THR A 926 4.04 -0.68 -40.65
N SER A 927 5.33 -0.41 -40.42
CA SER A 927 6.38 -1.43 -40.29
C SER A 927 6.22 -2.21 -38.99
N ILE A 928 6.02 -1.53 -37.86
CA ILE A 928 5.92 -2.14 -36.54
C ILE A 928 4.57 -2.82 -36.31
N GLY A 929 3.47 -2.24 -36.83
CA GLY A 929 2.14 -2.87 -36.71
C GLY A 929 2.04 -4.26 -37.37
N SER A 930 2.98 -4.59 -38.28
CA SER A 930 3.03 -5.87 -38.98
C SER A 930 3.85 -6.96 -38.28
N GLN A 931 4.80 -6.57 -37.41
CA GLN A 931 5.68 -7.48 -36.67
C GLN A 931 5.37 -7.39 -35.17
N LYS A 932 4.73 -8.44 -34.63
CA LYS A 932 4.37 -8.64 -33.20
C LYS A 932 4.76 -7.50 -32.23
N GLY A 933 3.81 -6.64 -31.86
CA GLY A 933 3.90 -5.79 -30.67
C GLY A 933 2.90 -4.63 -30.62
N ASP A 934 2.43 -4.28 -29.42
CA ASP A 934 1.66 -3.04 -29.14
C ASP A 934 2.60 -1.81 -28.97
N LEU A 935 3.80 -1.83 -29.57
CA LEU A 935 4.86 -0.81 -29.35
C LEU A 935 4.49 0.55 -29.94
N ASP A 936 3.83 0.58 -31.09
CA ASP A 936 3.27 1.79 -31.70
C ASP A 936 2.29 2.50 -30.75
N LYS A 937 1.41 1.72 -30.09
CA LYS A 937 0.48 2.23 -29.09
C LYS A 937 1.20 2.77 -27.85
N ILE A 938 2.29 2.14 -27.42
CA ILE A 938 3.10 2.62 -26.28
C ILE A 938 3.70 4.00 -26.57
N VAL A 939 4.25 4.21 -27.77
CA VAL A 939 4.80 5.50 -28.20
C VAL A 939 3.70 6.57 -28.28
N ILE A 940 2.54 6.24 -28.85
CA ILE A 940 1.37 7.13 -28.90
C ILE A 940 0.92 7.54 -27.49
N VAL A 941 0.76 6.57 -26.59
CA VAL A 941 0.33 6.81 -25.20
C VAL A 941 1.31 7.70 -24.46
N ASN A 942 2.61 7.47 -24.61
CA ASN A 942 3.63 8.34 -24.03
C ASN A 942 3.53 9.78 -24.54
N ALA A 943 3.39 9.96 -25.85
CA ALA A 943 3.29 11.29 -26.44
C ALA A 943 2.01 12.03 -26.00
N LEU A 944 0.88 11.32 -25.88
CA LEU A 944 -0.38 11.88 -25.36
C LEU A 944 -0.25 12.33 -23.90
N ASP A 945 0.47 11.58 -23.07
CA ASP A 945 0.73 11.96 -21.68
C ASP A 945 1.67 13.17 -21.57
N PHE A 946 2.72 13.24 -22.41
CA PHE A 946 3.59 14.42 -22.45
C PHE A 946 2.85 15.68 -22.92
N LEU A 947 1.99 15.56 -23.93
CA LEU A 947 1.07 16.61 -24.38
C LEU A 947 0.17 17.08 -23.22
N TYR A 948 -0.45 16.13 -22.52
CA TYR A 948 -1.33 16.43 -21.39
C TYR A 948 -0.56 17.14 -20.26
N PHE A 949 0.64 16.66 -19.91
CA PHE A 949 1.47 17.33 -18.92
C PHE A 949 1.77 18.77 -19.33
N TRP A 950 2.24 19.00 -20.56
CA TRP A 950 2.63 20.32 -21.03
C TRP A 950 1.49 21.34 -21.05
N MET A 951 0.31 20.91 -21.49
CA MET A 951 -0.85 21.79 -21.71
C MET A 951 -1.74 21.94 -20.49
N TYR A 952 -1.85 20.91 -19.64
CA TYR A 952 -2.82 20.87 -18.55
C TYR A 952 -2.18 20.90 -17.16
N GLN A 953 -1.04 20.25 -16.92
CA GLN A 953 -0.52 20.08 -15.56
C GLN A 953 0.26 21.32 -15.04
N PRO A 954 0.06 21.74 -13.78
CA PRO A 954 0.73 22.91 -13.22
C PRO A 954 2.25 22.70 -13.15
N ARG A 955 3.02 23.73 -13.50
CA ARG A 955 4.50 23.73 -13.49
C ARG A 955 5.18 22.69 -14.41
N ALA A 956 4.44 21.95 -15.22
CA ALA A 956 4.99 20.95 -16.12
C ALA A 956 5.98 21.55 -17.14
N ARG A 957 5.62 22.70 -17.73
CA ARG A 957 6.49 23.44 -18.67
C ARG A 957 7.86 23.77 -18.09
N THR A 958 7.90 24.20 -16.83
CA THR A 958 9.15 24.53 -16.13
C THR A 958 10.02 23.30 -15.92
N VAL A 959 9.41 22.16 -15.58
CA VAL A 959 10.15 20.91 -15.37
C VAL A 959 10.65 20.33 -16.69
N LEU A 960 9.84 20.34 -17.75
CA LEU A 960 10.27 19.87 -19.07
C LEU A 960 11.41 20.73 -19.62
N ALA A 961 11.34 22.07 -19.49
CA ALA A 961 12.43 22.95 -19.89
C ALA A 961 13.73 22.63 -19.14
N ARG A 962 13.65 22.28 -17.85
CA ARG A 962 14.80 21.84 -17.08
C ARG A 962 15.33 20.48 -17.56
N ALA A 963 14.44 19.51 -17.82
CA ALA A 963 14.81 18.20 -18.32
C ALA A 963 15.49 18.27 -19.69
N MET A 964 14.96 19.08 -20.62
CA MET A 964 15.55 19.29 -21.94
C MET A 964 16.97 19.86 -21.86
N ARG A 965 17.25 20.75 -20.91
CA ARG A 965 18.61 21.29 -20.70
C ARG A 965 19.62 20.25 -20.23
N SER A 966 19.19 19.19 -19.55
CA SER A 966 20.07 18.12 -19.09
C SER A 966 20.22 16.96 -20.10
N MET A 967 19.36 16.89 -21.12
CA MET A 967 19.40 15.81 -22.11
C MET A 967 20.64 15.93 -23.00
N SER A 968 21.23 14.77 -23.31
CA SER A 968 22.23 14.65 -24.38
C SER A 968 21.62 14.96 -25.75
N SER A 969 22.45 15.13 -26.77
CA SER A 969 22.00 15.28 -28.15
C SER A 969 21.13 14.10 -28.60
N GLU A 970 21.52 12.87 -28.26
CA GLU A 970 20.79 11.64 -28.60
C GLU A 970 19.46 11.53 -27.85
N GLU A 971 19.46 11.70 -26.53
CA GLU A 971 18.24 11.66 -25.70
C GLU A 971 17.22 12.70 -26.16
N ARG A 972 17.71 13.89 -26.52
CA ARG A 972 16.86 14.96 -27.02
C ARG A 972 16.29 14.64 -28.40
N ARG A 973 17.12 14.15 -29.34
CA ARG A 973 16.66 13.74 -30.67
C ARG A 973 15.58 12.67 -30.52
N MET A 974 15.85 11.65 -29.71
CA MET A 974 14.92 10.56 -29.41
C MET A 974 13.58 11.08 -28.86
N PHE A 975 13.62 11.95 -27.83
CA PHE A 975 12.42 12.51 -27.24
C PHE A 975 11.59 13.35 -28.20
N LEU A 976 12.22 14.22 -28.99
CA LEU A 976 11.51 15.08 -29.95
C LEU A 976 10.88 14.26 -31.07
N LEU A 977 11.62 13.31 -31.64
CA LEU A 977 11.12 12.46 -32.72
C LEU A 977 9.94 11.59 -32.26
N SER A 978 9.98 11.06 -31.04
CA SER A 978 8.85 10.27 -30.52
C SER A 978 7.55 11.09 -30.39
N GLN A 979 7.62 12.43 -30.30
CA GLN A 979 6.42 13.26 -30.22
C GLN A 979 5.71 13.45 -31.57
N TYR A 980 6.40 13.31 -32.70
CA TYR A 980 5.79 13.50 -34.03
C TYR A 980 4.69 12.49 -34.36
N VAL A 981 4.60 11.39 -33.61
CA VAL A 981 3.46 10.47 -33.67
C VAL A 981 2.13 11.17 -33.44
N LEU A 982 2.11 12.31 -32.73
CA LEU A 982 0.91 13.15 -32.51
C LEU A 982 0.36 13.82 -33.78
N LEU A 983 1.05 13.73 -34.92
CA LEU A 983 0.51 14.18 -36.21
C LEU A 983 -0.44 13.13 -36.84
N ARG A 984 -0.51 11.93 -36.28
CA ARG A 984 -1.32 10.81 -36.76
C ARG A 984 -2.75 10.86 -36.22
N GLU A 985 -3.49 11.90 -36.62
CA GLU A 985 -4.87 12.16 -36.16
C GLU A 985 -5.82 10.98 -36.38
N ARG A 986 -5.72 10.29 -37.53
CA ARG A 986 -6.59 9.15 -37.85
C ARG A 986 -6.36 7.96 -36.91
N GLU A 987 -5.11 7.57 -36.71
CA GLU A 987 -4.73 6.44 -35.87
C GLU A 987 -5.04 6.72 -34.40
N ILE A 988 -4.71 7.92 -33.91
CA ILE A 988 -4.98 8.32 -32.53
C ILE A 988 -6.49 8.42 -32.26
N SER A 989 -7.27 9.01 -33.18
CA SER A 989 -8.73 9.06 -33.05
C SER A 989 -9.35 7.67 -33.01
N ARG A 990 -8.84 6.75 -33.83
CA ARG A 990 -9.26 5.33 -33.82
C ARG A 990 -8.95 4.68 -32.47
N LEU A 991 -7.78 4.89 -31.88
CA LEU A 991 -7.45 4.37 -30.55
C LEU A 991 -8.40 4.89 -29.46
N PHE A 992 -8.78 6.18 -29.51
CA PHE A 992 -9.78 6.74 -28.59
C PHE A 992 -11.16 6.10 -28.76
N ILE A 993 -11.63 5.92 -29.99
CA ILE A 993 -12.92 5.27 -30.31
C ILE A 993 -12.89 3.79 -29.89
N GLU A 994 -11.76 3.12 -30.09
CA GLU A 994 -11.49 1.77 -29.60
C GLU A 994 -11.32 1.73 -28.07
N GLY A 995 -11.42 2.86 -27.36
CA GLY A 995 -11.58 2.90 -25.91
C GLY A 995 -10.30 3.07 -25.11
N LEU A 996 -9.24 3.68 -25.67
CA LEU A 996 -7.97 3.97 -24.97
C LEU A 996 -8.13 4.60 -23.57
N VAL A 997 -9.16 5.43 -23.37
CA VAL A 997 -9.47 6.06 -22.07
C VAL A 997 -10.88 5.71 -21.57
N GLY A 998 -11.49 4.65 -22.11
CA GLY A 998 -12.85 4.20 -21.79
C GLY A 998 -13.98 5.00 -22.46
N ARG A 999 -15.21 4.86 -21.95
CA ARG A 999 -16.45 5.36 -22.61
C ARG A 999 -16.56 6.88 -22.69
N LYS A 1000 -15.99 7.61 -21.73
CA LYS A 1000 -15.99 9.08 -21.69
C LYS A 1000 -14.76 9.64 -22.43
N PHE A 1001 -14.49 9.16 -23.65
CA PHE A 1001 -13.28 9.56 -24.41
C PHE A 1001 -13.40 10.92 -25.11
N ALA A 1002 -14.62 11.43 -25.33
CA ALA A 1002 -14.85 12.65 -26.09
C ALA A 1002 -14.06 13.89 -25.59
N PRO A 1003 -13.94 14.15 -24.27
CA PRO A 1003 -13.12 15.26 -23.77
C PRO A 1003 -11.63 15.10 -24.10
N ALA A 1004 -11.09 13.88 -23.96
CA ALA A 1004 -9.69 13.59 -24.25
C ALA A 1004 -9.37 13.71 -25.74
N LEU A 1005 -10.28 13.22 -26.60
CA LEU A 1005 -10.14 13.34 -28.05
C LEU A 1005 -10.20 14.81 -28.51
N SER A 1006 -11.17 15.57 -28.02
CA SER A 1006 -11.30 17.00 -28.32
C SER A 1006 -10.06 17.79 -27.88
N PHE A 1007 -9.53 17.48 -26.70
CA PHE A 1007 -8.30 18.07 -26.20
C PHE A 1007 -7.11 17.77 -27.11
N TYR A 1008 -6.92 16.51 -27.51
CA TYR A 1008 -5.84 16.12 -28.42
C TYR A 1008 -5.91 16.90 -29.74
N LEU A 1009 -7.07 16.86 -30.43
CA LEU A 1009 -7.26 17.50 -31.73
C LEU A 1009 -7.02 19.02 -31.66
N SER A 1010 -7.38 19.66 -30.55
CA SER A 1010 -7.25 21.12 -30.40
C SER A 1010 -5.82 21.59 -30.06
N HIS A 1011 -4.97 20.73 -29.50
CA HIS A 1011 -3.71 21.17 -28.86
C HIS A 1011 -2.45 20.47 -29.37
N ALA A 1012 -2.55 19.34 -30.05
CA ALA A 1012 -1.39 18.55 -30.47
C ALA A 1012 -0.39 19.36 -31.32
N ARG A 1013 -0.87 20.10 -32.33
CA ARG A 1013 0.00 20.90 -33.22
C ARG A 1013 0.73 22.01 -32.47
N ARG A 1014 -0.03 22.80 -31.69
CA ARG A 1014 0.53 23.87 -30.84
C ARG A 1014 1.59 23.35 -29.86
N TYR A 1015 1.39 22.16 -29.31
CA TYR A 1015 2.37 21.53 -28.42
C TYR A 1015 3.68 21.20 -29.14
N LEU A 1016 3.61 20.67 -30.36
CA LEU A 1016 4.79 20.37 -31.17
C LEU A 1016 5.56 21.65 -31.53
N ASP A 1017 4.85 22.73 -31.89
CA ASP A 1017 5.45 24.04 -32.17
C ASP A 1017 6.16 24.61 -30.91
N ASP A 1018 5.48 24.57 -29.75
CA ASP A 1018 6.03 25.00 -28.46
C ASP A 1018 7.31 24.20 -28.11
N LEU A 1019 7.36 22.89 -28.41
CA LEU A 1019 8.53 22.04 -28.16
C LEU A 1019 9.71 22.37 -29.06
N GLN A 1020 9.46 22.62 -30.34
CA GLN A 1020 10.52 23.04 -31.28
C GLN A 1020 11.11 24.37 -30.84
N GLU A 1021 10.28 25.34 -30.47
CA GLU A 1021 10.75 26.63 -29.94
C GLU A 1021 11.58 26.44 -28.66
N LEU A 1022 11.15 25.54 -27.76
CA LEU A 1022 11.90 25.22 -26.55
C LEU A 1022 13.25 24.56 -26.85
N ALA A 1023 13.31 23.68 -27.85
CA ALA A 1023 14.54 23.02 -28.29
C ALA A 1023 15.54 24.03 -28.89
N LEU A 1024 15.06 25.01 -29.67
CA LEU A 1024 15.89 26.07 -30.23
C LEU A 1024 16.45 27.01 -29.17
N ARG A 1025 15.68 27.30 -28.11
CA ARG A 1025 16.10 28.19 -27.01
C ARG A 1025 17.19 27.61 -26.10
N HIS A 1026 17.37 26.29 -26.07
CA HIS A 1026 18.28 25.63 -25.14
C HIS A 1026 19.19 24.66 -25.90
N PRO A 1027 20.51 24.92 -26.02
CA PRO A 1027 21.42 23.98 -26.68
C PRO A 1027 21.51 22.64 -25.93
N PRO A 1028 21.88 21.53 -26.60
CA PRO A 1028 22.05 20.21 -25.97
C PRO A 1028 23.22 20.24 -24.97
N ALA A 1029 23.12 19.45 -23.90
CA ALA A 1029 24.22 19.31 -22.96
C ALA A 1029 25.38 18.52 -23.59
N GLU A 1030 26.62 18.86 -23.24
CA GLU A 1030 27.79 18.09 -23.65
C GLU A 1030 27.70 16.63 -23.15
N PRO A 1031 28.18 15.65 -23.95
CA PRO A 1031 28.06 14.24 -23.60
C PRO A 1031 28.86 13.89 -22.33
N LEU A 1032 28.27 13.02 -21.50
CA LEU A 1032 28.91 12.27 -20.41
C LEU A 1032 29.73 13.11 -19.40
N THR A 1033 29.06 13.93 -18.60
CA THR A 1033 29.55 14.26 -17.25
C THR A 1033 28.58 13.73 -16.20
N LEU A 1034 29.12 13.28 -15.06
CA LEU A 1034 28.36 12.79 -13.89
C LEU A 1034 27.34 13.82 -13.36
N GLN A 1035 27.44 15.08 -13.79
CA GLN A 1035 26.53 16.18 -13.47
C GLN A 1035 25.27 16.24 -14.36
N ASN A 1036 25.26 15.59 -15.53
CA ASN A 1036 24.17 15.69 -16.51
C ASN A 1036 23.06 14.62 -16.33
N SER A 1037 23.25 13.64 -15.44
CA SER A 1037 22.33 12.49 -15.28
C SER A 1037 21.14 12.77 -14.34
N LEU A 1038 20.31 13.77 -14.63
CA LEU A 1038 19.17 14.08 -13.75
C LEU A 1038 17.96 13.15 -13.95
N LEU A 1039 17.77 12.61 -15.16
CA LEU A 1039 16.54 11.92 -15.54
C LEU A 1039 16.79 10.87 -16.63
N GLY A 1040 16.94 9.60 -16.26
CA GLY A 1040 16.88 8.50 -17.24
C GLY A 1040 17.59 7.21 -16.89
N ARG A 1041 18.63 7.22 -16.05
CA ARG A 1041 19.31 6.00 -15.61
C ARG A 1041 18.98 5.70 -14.16
N ASP A 1042 18.78 4.42 -13.86
CA ASP A 1042 18.45 3.89 -12.53
C ASP A 1042 19.50 4.31 -11.48
N VAL A 1043 19.39 5.53 -10.96
CA VAL A 1043 19.89 5.84 -9.64
C VAL A 1043 18.69 5.71 -8.73
N ARG A 1044 18.70 4.70 -7.85
CA ARG A 1044 17.82 4.61 -6.69
C ARG A 1044 18.05 5.84 -5.80
N LEU A 1045 17.54 6.99 -6.21
CA LEU A 1045 17.57 8.25 -5.48
C LEU A 1045 16.14 8.75 -5.45
N GLY A 1046 15.38 8.19 -4.51
CA GLY A 1046 14.05 8.65 -4.16
C GLY A 1046 14.08 10.09 -3.66
N GLY A 1047 13.03 10.83 -4.00
CA GLY A 1047 12.53 12.03 -3.33
C GLY A 1047 13.47 13.23 -3.20
N VAL A 1048 13.22 14.25 -4.02
CA VAL A 1048 13.24 15.65 -3.54
C VAL A 1048 11.79 16.06 -3.39
#